data_AF-J3PA67-F1
#
_entry.id   AF-J3PA67-F1
#
_cell.length_a   1.000
_cell.length_b   1.000
_cell.length_c   1.000
_cell.angle_alpha   90.00
_cell.angle_beta   90.00
_cell.angle_gamma   90.00
#
_symmetry.space_group_name_H-M   'P 1'
#
loop_
_entity.id
_entity.type
_entity.pdbx_description
1 polymer ?
#
loop_
_entity_poly.entity_id
_entity_poly.type
_entity_poly.pdbx_seq_one_letter_code
_entity_poly.pdbx_strand_id
1 'polypeptide(L)'
;MDKRRHLVDLLALGGLVATTSRLGASYDSSIGFERPIHLFVLAVLLVAAISFALSRTSPPDPTSAGFSVVSQDEPALLPAPRKLSTRCGWAKKVPGSRFVLLVARWVPQTAVARALGRIPVKVLLLALMLASRALLFWHVTRFVHCSWSSAQYFLPLSVFVSDIALPACRSRQLRLPFSRYDPEEETKEMQDDGARQSGLYHVARALALAFVWGLAATRMESFWENRTGTFCPRGSALGPSVSVAQLISLALDAAILTILSRTRVDSAGGRIAGTTSSCWALLAAACSISGAALLLGAAIFLKFTNDPLRGAMLNGAEMPEMALDTITVVTLLLSTIHLLAVLCPATVALMIVGLSSYARHLVSLPDQVLPQSGWAAVAVLGIALLAITALLLRLDRDAQLSHRSHTADTLAYKALVGLYLLLAVVALVSSVSSQLSRDAVLRDTPPLTALISDANAEALRWQGQAASSKTLQEAVEAYQQRHGIPPPPNFDKWYDFALGHNSPVIDDFAQISADLLPFWGVEPSVIRKQTSQMLEDGSSSMIGGLKIRKGDIELSPHTPGTHRWMMEGLAKMILPFAKWLPDLDLAFNLDDECRIAVPYEDHELLQDSARKAHARLSATSTGGMATTFEAGSVSWPEPEKESMSPPLFVEYHAVPVFRDFVAPTCPPDSLARTWRWWNRKETCTRCAAPHSTLTSAGTVVSNWTLSGDVCHQPDLAYMDGFLLSPSTMRSTRDLMPVFSQAKIPGFADVLHPSPWNYMGKAPYDADDEAADAPWAEKTNGVFWRGSATDGFADHGAWQSFLRARFVDGARTMRELLAAHKKSAGGAEQQQQQQQQQLSINVSFVGDFARCGDCDAEAKHFYGPGDGAATAASVPFTEHWRHRHLVDLDGAGFSGRFLPFLESRSLVYRAAAFRTWYEERVHPWRHYVPVDLRLGRWLWDPVAFFADPRGPGPAIGEEMALRSRDWARRALRPADMEVYMFRLLLEWGRVVDDRRERMGFVLPPASASSTSAAPSF
;
A
#
# COMPACT_ATOMS: atom_id res chain seq x y z
N MET A 1 12.93 43.20 -27.58
CA MET A 1 12.86 42.60 -26.23
C MET A 1 11.61 41.73 -26.04
N ASP A 2 10.49 42.04 -26.70
CA ASP A 2 9.22 41.28 -26.55
C ASP A 2 9.28 39.80 -26.97
N LYS A 3 9.97 39.45 -28.07
CA LYS A 3 10.11 38.03 -28.47
C LYS A 3 10.81 37.15 -27.41
N ARG A 4 11.79 37.69 -26.68
CA ARG A 4 12.47 36.96 -25.59
C ARG A 4 11.58 36.83 -24.35
N ARG A 5 10.77 37.84 -24.02
CA ARG A 5 9.80 37.78 -22.92
C ARG A 5 8.71 36.73 -23.19
N HIS A 6 8.12 36.75 -24.39
CA HIS A 6 7.12 35.76 -24.79
C HIS A 6 7.64 34.32 -24.76
N LEU A 7 8.90 34.09 -25.15
CA LEU A 7 9.52 32.77 -25.06
C LEU A 7 9.61 32.29 -23.61
N VAL A 8 10.02 33.15 -22.67
CA VAL A 8 10.14 32.80 -21.25
C VAL A 8 8.77 32.53 -20.63
N ASP A 9 7.73 33.31 -20.98
CA ASP A 9 6.37 33.08 -20.49
C ASP A 9 5.79 31.75 -20.99
N LEU A 10 6.04 31.40 -22.26
CA LEU A 10 5.66 30.10 -22.82
C LEU A 10 6.43 28.94 -22.17
N LEU A 11 7.72 29.12 -21.88
CA LEU A 11 8.52 28.11 -21.17
C LEU A 11 8.03 27.91 -19.74
N ALA A 12 7.67 28.98 -19.01
CA ALA A 12 7.10 28.89 -17.68
C ALA A 12 5.71 28.24 -17.70
N LEU A 13 4.88 28.55 -18.69
CA LEU A 13 3.59 27.90 -18.89
C LEU A 13 3.75 26.40 -19.18
N GLY A 14 4.67 26.05 -20.08
CA GLY A 14 5.01 24.65 -20.37
C GLY A 14 5.56 23.92 -19.14
N GLY A 15 6.41 24.57 -18.35
CA GLY A 15 6.93 24.06 -17.08
C GLY A 15 5.83 23.79 -16.06
N LEU A 16 4.90 24.73 -15.85
CA LEU A 16 3.74 24.56 -14.98
C LEU A 16 2.88 23.36 -15.42
N VAL A 17 2.56 23.26 -16.72
CA VAL A 17 1.73 22.18 -17.26
C VAL A 17 2.42 20.83 -17.12
N ALA A 18 3.67 20.71 -17.56
CA ALA A 18 4.41 19.45 -17.52
C ALA A 18 4.59 18.94 -16.08
N THR A 19 4.97 19.82 -15.14
CA THR A 19 5.21 19.44 -13.75
C THR A 19 3.92 19.11 -13.00
N THR A 20 2.85 19.88 -13.22
CA THR A 20 1.54 19.60 -12.59
C THR A 20 0.93 18.30 -13.11
N SER A 21 0.97 18.07 -14.42
CA SER A 21 0.50 16.82 -15.02
C SER A 21 1.32 15.63 -14.54
N ARG A 22 2.65 15.77 -14.43
CA ARG A 22 3.51 14.72 -13.88
C ARG A 22 3.12 14.38 -12.44
N LEU A 23 3.01 15.37 -11.56
CA LEU A 23 2.65 15.15 -10.15
C LEU A 23 1.27 14.50 -9.99
N GLY A 24 0.29 14.88 -10.83
CA GLY A 24 -1.02 14.24 -10.85
C GLY A 24 -0.96 12.79 -11.35
N ALA A 25 -0.23 12.54 -12.43
CA ALA A 25 -0.09 11.21 -13.04
C ALA A 25 0.73 10.24 -12.19
N SER A 26 1.71 10.73 -11.42
CA SER A 26 2.55 9.93 -10.53
C SER A 26 2.14 10.04 -9.07
N TYR A 27 0.94 10.56 -8.77
CA TYR A 27 0.52 10.85 -7.40
C TYR A 27 0.67 9.62 -6.52
N ASP A 28 0.08 8.47 -6.89
CA ASP A 28 0.07 7.27 -6.06
C ASP A 28 1.44 6.56 -5.95
N SER A 29 2.38 6.89 -6.84
CA SER A 29 3.67 6.21 -6.94
C SER A 29 4.91 7.07 -6.70
N SER A 30 4.73 8.33 -6.30
CA SER A 30 5.84 9.24 -6.08
C SER A 30 6.41 9.12 -4.67
N ILE A 31 7.73 8.93 -4.58
CA ILE A 31 8.46 8.90 -3.32
C ILE A 31 8.38 10.23 -2.58
N GLY A 32 8.23 11.33 -3.30
CA GLY A 32 8.04 12.65 -2.72
C GLY A 32 6.81 12.74 -1.80
N PHE A 33 5.72 12.04 -2.13
CA PHE A 33 4.53 11.98 -1.27
C PHE A 33 4.68 10.97 -0.12
N GLU A 34 5.42 9.88 -0.33
CA GLU A 34 5.77 8.89 0.70
C GLU A 34 6.68 9.51 1.77
N ARG A 35 7.66 10.32 1.35
CA ARG A 35 8.70 10.98 2.17
C ARG A 35 8.58 12.51 2.08
N PRO A 36 7.46 13.11 2.52
CA PRO A 36 7.16 14.52 2.32
C PRO A 36 8.21 15.47 2.93
N ILE A 37 8.73 15.16 4.12
CA ILE A 37 9.72 16.03 4.78
C ILE A 37 11.00 16.15 3.95
N HIS A 38 11.49 15.03 3.40
CA HIS A 38 12.67 15.01 2.55
C HIS A 38 12.46 15.85 1.29
N LEU A 39 11.33 15.65 0.61
CA LEU A 39 10.96 16.43 -0.56
C LEU A 39 10.93 17.94 -0.25
N PHE A 40 10.26 18.34 0.83
CA PHE A 40 10.14 19.74 1.21
C PHE A 40 11.49 20.37 1.55
N VAL A 41 12.35 19.69 2.32
CA VAL A 41 13.69 20.17 2.66
C VAL A 41 14.52 20.40 1.38
N LEU A 42 14.59 19.39 0.51
CA LEU A 42 15.35 19.46 -0.73
C LEU A 42 14.81 20.56 -1.66
N ALA A 43 13.49 20.61 -1.86
CA ALA A 43 12.85 21.59 -2.73
C ALA A 43 13.05 23.02 -2.22
N VAL A 44 12.84 23.28 -0.92
CA VAL A 44 12.97 24.61 -0.34
C VAL A 44 14.42 25.10 -0.39
N LEU A 45 15.41 24.25 -0.09
CA LEU A 45 16.83 24.62 -0.17
C LEU A 45 17.28 24.90 -1.61
N LEU A 46 16.82 24.09 -2.58
CA LEU A 46 17.15 24.30 -3.98
C LEU A 46 16.48 25.58 -4.52
N VAL A 47 15.22 25.85 -4.16
CA VAL A 47 14.55 27.12 -4.46
C VAL A 47 15.30 28.29 -3.82
N ALA A 48 15.81 28.15 -2.60
CA ALA A 48 16.60 29.20 -1.95
C ALA A 48 17.87 29.53 -2.74
N ALA A 49 18.63 28.50 -3.17
CA ALA A 49 19.85 28.66 -3.95
C ALA A 49 19.58 29.32 -5.32
N ILE A 50 18.57 28.84 -6.05
CA ILE A 50 18.20 29.40 -7.37
C ILE A 50 17.71 30.85 -7.22
N SER A 51 16.86 31.12 -6.23
CA SER A 51 16.33 32.47 -5.98
C SER A 51 17.45 33.44 -5.58
N PHE A 52 18.44 32.96 -4.81
CA PHE A 52 19.62 33.74 -4.48
C PHE A 52 20.44 34.10 -5.73
N ALA A 53 20.68 33.13 -6.63
CA ALA A 53 21.35 33.38 -7.89
C ALA A 53 20.60 34.41 -8.76
N LEU A 54 19.28 34.24 -8.91
CA LEU A 54 18.40 35.17 -9.66
C LEU A 54 18.38 36.58 -9.05
N SER A 55 18.49 36.68 -7.72
CA SER A 55 18.57 37.98 -7.05
C SER A 55 19.85 38.75 -7.36
N ARG A 56 20.94 38.05 -7.73
CA ARG A 56 22.24 38.66 -8.06
C ARG A 56 22.42 38.97 -9.54
N THR A 57 21.71 38.27 -10.43
CA THR A 57 21.82 38.41 -11.89
C THR A 57 20.80 39.36 -12.50
N SER A 58 19.85 39.87 -11.71
CA SER A 58 18.89 40.89 -12.17
C SER A 58 19.62 42.23 -12.38
N PRO A 59 19.66 42.80 -13.61
CA PRO A 59 20.40 44.04 -13.86
C PRO A 59 19.75 45.23 -13.14
N PRO A 60 20.54 46.19 -12.62
CA PRO A 60 20.01 47.50 -12.24
C PRO A 60 19.48 48.21 -13.51
N ASP A 61 18.29 48.81 -13.43
CA ASP A 61 17.70 49.54 -14.56
C ASP A 61 18.65 50.66 -15.06
N PRO A 62 18.95 50.76 -16.36
CA PRO A 62 19.93 51.70 -16.90
C PRO A 62 19.40 53.14 -17.09
N THR A 63 18.38 53.58 -16.36
CA THR A 63 17.76 54.92 -16.56
C THR A 63 18.29 56.02 -15.65
N SER A 64 19.35 55.80 -14.86
CA SER A 64 19.94 56.85 -14.00
C SER A 64 21.21 57.52 -14.57
N ALA A 65 21.58 57.25 -15.82
CA ALA A 65 22.78 57.85 -16.44
C ALA A 65 22.39 58.60 -17.72
N GLY A 66 21.82 59.80 -17.56
CA GLY A 66 21.51 60.62 -18.72
C GLY A 66 20.66 61.84 -18.42
N PHE A 67 21.10 62.74 -17.54
CA PHE A 67 20.78 64.16 -17.68
C PHE A 67 21.99 64.99 -17.23
N SER A 68 22.73 65.43 -18.24
CA SER A 68 23.82 66.40 -18.17
C SER A 68 23.25 67.82 -18.02
N VAL A 69 23.82 68.55 -17.06
CA VAL A 69 24.03 70.01 -16.95
C VAL A 69 23.43 70.88 -18.06
N VAL A 70 22.45 71.71 -17.71
CA VAL A 70 22.22 73.05 -18.30
C VAL A 70 21.85 74.03 -17.17
N SER A 71 22.33 75.26 -17.33
CA SER A 71 22.51 76.36 -16.37
C SER A 71 21.26 77.15 -15.94
N GLN A 72 21.50 77.95 -14.91
CA GLN A 72 20.72 79.00 -14.22
C GLN A 72 19.82 79.90 -15.09
N ASP A 73 18.63 80.24 -14.57
CA ASP A 73 18.20 81.62 -14.21
C ASP A 73 16.86 81.63 -13.42
N GLU A 74 16.70 82.59 -12.50
CA GLU A 74 15.64 82.81 -11.47
C GLU A 74 14.25 83.31 -12.02
N PRO A 75 13.26 83.74 -11.18
CA PRO A 75 12.52 83.03 -10.14
C PRO A 75 10.98 83.19 -10.32
N ALA A 76 10.16 82.22 -9.91
CA ALA A 76 8.71 82.44 -9.78
C ALA A 76 8.11 81.71 -8.58
N LEU A 77 7.49 82.52 -7.70
CA LEU A 77 6.74 82.13 -6.51
C LEU A 77 5.65 81.09 -6.82
N LEU A 78 5.68 79.95 -6.13
CA LEU A 78 4.48 79.14 -5.82
C LEU A 78 4.64 78.46 -4.44
N PRO A 79 3.52 78.24 -3.71
CA PRO A 79 3.49 78.16 -2.26
C PRO A 79 3.92 76.80 -1.70
N ALA A 80 4.33 76.82 -0.42
CA ALA A 80 4.74 75.65 0.36
C ALA A 80 3.77 74.45 0.25
N PRO A 81 4.25 73.25 -0.10
CA PRO A 81 3.42 72.05 0.00
C PRO A 81 3.24 71.68 1.48
N ARG A 82 1.98 71.67 1.92
CA ARG A 82 1.51 71.07 3.17
C ARG A 82 2.15 69.68 3.32
N LYS A 83 2.78 69.43 4.48
CA LYS A 83 3.18 68.09 4.93
C LYS A 83 1.96 67.17 4.96
N LEU A 84 1.72 66.41 3.89
CA LEU A 84 0.79 65.29 3.92
C LEU A 84 1.52 64.11 4.58
N SER A 85 1.19 63.83 5.84
CA SER A 85 1.77 62.73 6.59
C SER A 85 1.38 61.38 5.96
N THR A 86 2.28 60.76 5.22
CA THR A 86 2.17 59.35 4.82
C THR A 86 2.86 58.46 5.86
N ARG A 87 2.29 58.40 7.07
CA ARG A 87 2.58 57.31 8.02
C ARG A 87 1.71 56.10 7.66
N CYS A 88 2.27 55.17 6.89
CA CYS A 88 1.69 53.84 6.66
C CYS A 88 1.77 53.02 7.97
N GLY A 89 0.65 52.96 8.71
CA GLY A 89 0.55 52.25 9.98
C GLY A 89 0.32 50.74 9.83
N TRP A 90 1.32 49.98 9.42
CA TRP A 90 1.27 48.50 9.45
C TRP A 90 1.55 47.91 10.85
N ALA A 91 2.12 48.70 11.77
CA ALA A 91 2.60 48.19 13.05
C ALA A 91 1.53 48.07 14.17
N LYS A 92 0.25 48.38 13.93
CA LYS A 92 -0.74 48.47 15.02
C LYS A 92 -2.05 47.67 14.89
N LYS A 93 -2.32 46.96 13.80
CA LYS A 93 -3.59 46.20 13.66
C LYS A 93 -3.42 44.83 12.99
N VAL A 94 -2.55 43.99 13.56
CA VAL A 94 -2.63 42.52 13.38
C VAL A 94 -2.91 41.94 14.77
N PRO A 95 -4.00 41.19 15.00
CA PRO A 95 -4.18 40.44 16.23
C PRO A 95 -3.14 39.30 16.22
N GLY A 96 -1.97 39.58 16.80
CA GLY A 96 -0.80 38.69 16.78
C GLY A 96 0.52 39.40 17.03
N SER A 97 0.61 40.72 16.74
CA SER A 97 1.84 41.49 17.00
C SER A 97 2.19 41.58 18.49
N ARG A 98 1.18 41.50 19.37
CA ARG A 98 1.40 41.42 20.83
C ARG A 98 1.93 40.08 21.31
N PHE A 99 1.62 38.97 20.62
CA PHE A 99 2.04 37.63 21.04
C PHE A 99 3.53 37.40 20.72
N VAL A 100 3.99 37.81 19.54
CA VAL A 100 5.42 37.76 19.15
C VAL A 100 6.28 38.67 20.03
N LEU A 101 5.75 39.84 20.43
CA LEU A 101 6.41 40.75 21.38
C LEU A 101 6.38 40.26 22.85
N LEU A 102 5.38 39.47 23.24
CA LEU A 102 5.29 38.88 24.58
C LEU A 102 6.23 37.69 24.75
N VAL A 103 6.38 36.84 23.72
CA VAL A 103 7.33 35.73 23.72
C VAL A 103 8.78 36.26 23.68
N ALA A 104 9.06 37.33 22.94
CA ALA A 104 10.37 37.98 22.93
C ALA A 104 10.79 38.58 24.29
N ARG A 105 9.86 38.74 25.23
CA ARG A 105 10.12 39.28 26.58
C ARG A 105 10.52 38.20 27.60
N TRP A 106 10.34 36.92 27.27
CA TRP A 106 10.63 35.78 28.15
C TRP A 106 11.84 34.95 27.70
N VAL A 107 12.48 35.31 26.58
CA VAL A 107 13.69 34.63 26.07
C VAL A 107 14.93 35.37 26.59
N PRO A 108 15.90 34.70 27.23
CA PRO A 108 17.16 35.32 27.64
C PRO A 108 17.83 35.98 26.42
N GLN A 109 18.40 37.17 26.58
CA GLN A 109 19.05 37.94 25.51
C GLN A 109 20.35 37.27 24.99
N THR A 110 20.20 36.15 24.30
CA THR A 110 21.27 35.46 23.58
C THR A 110 21.54 36.16 22.24
N ALA A 111 22.72 35.93 21.66
CA ALA A 111 23.10 36.48 20.36
C ALA A 111 22.09 36.14 19.23
N VAL A 112 21.35 35.04 19.39
CA VAL A 112 20.29 34.57 18.46
C VAL A 112 19.11 35.56 18.39
N ALA A 113 18.67 36.11 19.52
CA ALA A 113 17.56 37.07 19.56
C ALA A 113 17.92 38.40 18.85
N ARG A 114 19.18 38.85 18.98
CA ARG A 114 19.70 40.02 18.27
C ARG A 114 19.85 39.79 16.76
N ALA A 115 20.19 38.58 16.33
CA ALA A 115 20.26 38.21 14.92
C ALA A 115 18.87 38.13 14.27
N LEU A 116 17.89 37.52 14.94
CA LEU A 116 16.50 37.42 14.47
C LEU A 116 15.81 38.80 14.36
N GLY A 117 16.13 39.75 15.24
CA GLY A 117 15.58 41.11 15.19
C GLY A 117 16.00 41.95 13.99
N ARG A 118 17.00 41.51 13.18
CA ARG A 118 17.45 42.18 11.96
C ARG A 118 16.76 41.68 10.69
N ILE A 119 15.98 40.60 10.78
CA ILE A 119 15.30 39.99 9.63
C ILE A 119 13.96 40.70 9.38
N PRO A 120 13.61 41.06 8.13
CA PRO A 120 12.32 41.67 7.83
C PRO A 120 11.16 40.77 8.28
N VAL A 121 10.16 41.34 8.96
CA VAL A 121 8.98 40.60 9.46
C VAL A 121 8.29 39.79 8.37
N LYS A 122 8.25 40.30 7.12
CA LYS A 122 7.69 39.61 5.95
C LYS A 122 8.42 38.30 5.62
N VAL A 123 9.75 38.27 5.78
CA VAL A 123 10.58 37.08 5.54
C VAL A 123 10.30 36.03 6.61
N LEU A 124 10.23 36.44 7.88
CA LEU A 124 9.95 35.53 8.99
C LEU A 124 8.54 34.91 8.88
N LEU A 125 7.54 35.71 8.51
CA LEU A 125 6.17 35.23 8.31
C LEU A 125 6.08 34.22 7.15
N LEU A 126 6.70 34.52 6.00
CA LEU A 126 6.70 33.59 4.87
C LEU A 126 7.46 32.29 5.20
N ALA A 127 8.60 32.38 5.89
CA ALA A 127 9.33 31.20 6.34
C ALA A 127 8.49 30.32 7.28
N LEU A 128 7.75 30.94 8.22
CA LEU A 128 6.85 30.23 9.12
C LEU A 128 5.69 29.56 8.36
N MET A 129 5.12 30.23 7.37
CA MET A 129 4.05 29.65 6.53
C MET A 129 4.55 28.42 5.76
N LEU A 130 5.74 28.51 5.13
CA LEU A 130 6.34 27.40 4.38
C LEU A 130 6.66 26.20 5.29
N ALA A 131 7.27 26.44 6.45
CA ALA A 131 7.58 25.39 7.42
C ALA A 131 6.28 24.74 7.97
N SER A 132 5.28 25.55 8.31
CA SER A 132 3.98 25.05 8.80
C SER A 132 3.27 24.24 7.73
N ARG A 133 3.32 24.67 6.46
CA ARG A 133 2.71 23.96 5.34
C ARG A 133 3.34 22.59 5.11
N ALA A 134 4.65 22.47 5.27
CA ALA A 134 5.38 21.20 5.18
C ALA A 134 4.98 20.24 6.32
N LEU A 135 4.89 20.73 7.56
CA LEU A 135 4.47 19.93 8.71
C LEU A 135 3.02 19.44 8.59
N LEU A 136 2.12 20.33 8.16
CA LEU A 136 0.71 19.96 7.93
C LEU A 136 0.60 18.93 6.79
N PHE A 137 1.40 19.07 5.73
CA PHE A 137 1.43 18.07 4.66
C PHE A 137 1.86 16.70 5.16
N TRP A 138 2.94 16.65 5.94
CA TRP A 138 3.41 15.41 6.56
C TRP A 138 2.33 14.78 7.45
N HIS A 139 1.62 15.57 8.25
CA HIS A 139 0.51 15.07 9.08
C HIS A 139 -0.62 14.47 8.23
N VAL A 140 -1.01 15.15 7.16
CA VAL A 140 -2.08 14.68 6.24
C VAL A 140 -1.65 13.42 5.49
N THR A 141 -0.44 13.34 4.95
CA THR A 141 0.02 12.15 4.20
C THR A 141 0.34 10.98 5.13
N ARG A 142 0.70 11.23 6.39
CA ARG A 142 0.80 10.20 7.43
C ARG A 142 -0.54 9.52 7.62
N PHE A 143 -1.63 10.27 7.73
CA PHE A 143 -2.98 9.73 7.95
C PHE A 143 -3.88 9.93 6.75
N VAL A 144 -3.38 9.63 5.55
CA VAL A 144 -4.09 9.91 4.29
C VAL A 144 -5.46 9.25 4.21
N HIS A 145 -5.65 8.09 4.81
CA HIS A 145 -6.95 7.39 4.86
C HIS A 145 -8.01 8.14 5.70
N CYS A 146 -7.61 9.04 6.60
CA CYS A 146 -8.50 9.96 7.33
C CYS A 146 -8.79 11.26 6.56
N SER A 147 -8.10 11.51 5.45
CA SER A 147 -8.18 12.78 4.72
C SER A 147 -9.39 12.85 3.79
N TRP A 148 -9.91 14.07 3.59
CA TRP A 148 -10.89 14.33 2.54
C TRP A 148 -10.23 14.33 1.17
N SER A 149 -10.86 13.67 0.20
CA SER A 149 -10.39 13.63 -1.21
C SER A 149 -10.53 15.00 -1.89
N SER A 150 -11.39 15.87 -1.37
CA SER A 150 -11.87 17.04 -2.09
C SER A 150 -11.39 18.40 -1.60
N ALA A 151 -10.69 18.47 -0.45
CA ALA A 151 -10.35 19.74 0.17
C ALA A 151 -9.57 20.70 -0.75
N GLN A 152 -8.65 20.15 -1.57
CA GLN A 152 -7.82 20.96 -2.46
C GLN A 152 -8.57 21.56 -3.65
N TYR A 153 -9.72 21.02 -4.05
CA TYR A 153 -10.56 21.58 -5.12
C TYR A 153 -11.12 22.97 -4.81
N PHE A 154 -11.08 23.38 -3.55
CA PHE A 154 -11.51 24.71 -3.11
C PHE A 154 -10.36 25.72 -3.03
N LEU A 155 -9.17 25.40 -3.55
CA LEU A 155 -8.03 26.33 -3.55
C LEU A 155 -8.32 27.61 -4.38
N PRO A 156 -8.89 27.55 -5.59
CA PRO A 156 -9.21 28.76 -6.35
C PRO A 156 -10.15 29.69 -5.58
N LEU A 157 -11.19 29.12 -4.94
CA LEU A 157 -12.11 29.86 -4.08
C LEU A 157 -11.36 30.50 -2.89
N SER A 158 -10.49 29.75 -2.23
CA SER A 158 -9.72 30.21 -1.07
C SER A 158 -8.77 31.35 -1.43
N VAL A 159 -8.18 31.32 -2.64
CA VAL A 159 -7.36 32.40 -3.18
C VAL A 159 -8.18 33.65 -3.43
N PHE A 160 -9.36 33.54 -4.06
CA PHE A 160 -10.26 34.69 -4.24
C PHE A 160 -10.65 35.34 -2.91
N VAL A 161 -10.97 34.53 -1.90
CA VAL A 161 -11.29 35.02 -0.55
C VAL A 161 -10.06 35.69 0.10
N SER A 162 -8.88 35.08 -0.01
CA SER A 162 -7.64 35.61 0.57
C SER A 162 -7.23 36.95 -0.04
N ASP A 163 -7.42 37.11 -1.35
CA ASP A 163 -7.12 38.36 -2.03
C ASP A 163 -8.03 39.51 -1.58
N ILE A 164 -9.32 39.20 -1.31
CA ILE A 164 -10.29 40.15 -0.72
C ILE A 164 -9.95 40.46 0.74
N ALA A 165 -9.56 39.45 1.52
CA ALA A 165 -9.46 39.54 2.99
C ALA A 165 -8.18 40.24 3.49
N LEU A 166 -7.05 40.16 2.78
CA LEU A 166 -5.77 40.75 3.21
C LEU A 166 -5.74 42.28 2.96
N PRO A 167 -6.01 43.13 3.97
CA PRO A 167 -6.26 44.55 3.77
C PRO A 167 -4.96 45.32 4.03
N ALA A 168 -4.18 45.57 2.99
CA ALA A 168 -3.00 46.40 3.12
C ALA A 168 -2.60 47.03 1.78
N CYS A 169 -2.87 48.34 1.68
CA CYS A 169 -2.94 49.15 0.47
C CYS A 169 -4.01 48.64 -0.51
N ARG A 170 -5.07 49.43 -0.73
CA ARG A 170 -5.95 49.28 -1.89
C ARG A 170 -5.06 49.42 -3.15
N SER A 171 -4.44 48.35 -3.63
CA SER A 171 -3.97 48.32 -5.01
C SER A 171 -5.22 48.28 -5.87
N ARG A 172 -5.20 49.04 -6.97
CA ARG A 172 -6.28 49.24 -7.93
C ARG A 172 -6.72 47.96 -8.68
N GLN A 173 -6.27 46.76 -8.27
CA GLN A 173 -6.48 45.51 -9.01
C GLN A 173 -7.91 44.96 -8.95
N LEU A 174 -8.73 45.39 -8.00
CA LEU A 174 -10.17 45.09 -7.95
C LEU A 174 -11.05 46.34 -8.15
N ARG A 175 -10.57 47.31 -8.94
CA ARG A 175 -11.49 48.22 -9.64
C ARG A 175 -11.93 47.53 -10.93
N LEU A 176 -13.12 46.95 -10.88
CA LEU A 176 -13.85 46.49 -12.06
C LEU A 176 -14.15 47.68 -12.99
N PRO A 177 -14.37 47.42 -14.30
CA PRO A 177 -14.18 48.40 -15.35
C PRO A 177 -15.19 49.53 -15.20
N PHE A 178 -14.72 50.76 -15.35
CA PHE A 178 -15.42 52.03 -15.64
C PHE A 178 -14.76 53.14 -14.84
N SER A 179 -13.51 53.45 -15.18
CA SER A 179 -12.99 54.80 -15.02
C SER A 179 -11.94 54.95 -16.11
N ARG A 180 -12.35 55.54 -17.24
CA ARG A 180 -11.40 56.12 -18.18
C ARG A 180 -10.61 57.14 -17.38
N TYR A 181 -9.30 56.97 -17.34
CA TYR A 181 -8.43 57.95 -16.72
C TYR A 181 -8.41 59.20 -17.61
N ASP A 182 -9.34 60.11 -17.36
CA ASP A 182 -9.27 61.48 -17.84
C ASP A 182 -9.00 62.37 -16.61
N PRO A 183 -7.81 62.98 -16.47
CA PRO A 183 -7.42 63.70 -15.26
C PRO A 183 -8.25 64.97 -14.96
N GLU A 184 -9.24 65.30 -15.79
CA GLU A 184 -10.13 66.46 -15.60
C GLU A 184 -11.50 66.12 -14.96
N GLU A 185 -11.89 64.85 -14.79
CA GLU A 185 -13.20 64.45 -14.25
C GLU A 185 -13.24 64.09 -12.74
N GLU A 186 -12.18 64.41 -11.97
CA GLU A 186 -12.06 64.04 -10.55
C GLU A 186 -13.10 64.72 -9.62
N THR A 187 -13.96 65.61 -10.13
CA THR A 187 -14.97 66.34 -9.36
C THR A 187 -16.41 65.83 -9.48
N LYS A 188 -16.69 64.77 -10.26
CA LYS A 188 -18.06 64.20 -10.37
C LYS A 188 -18.24 62.75 -9.93
N GLU A 189 -17.18 61.97 -9.68
CA GLU A 189 -17.27 60.54 -9.35
C GLU A 189 -17.71 60.22 -7.89
N MET A 190 -18.14 61.21 -7.09
CA MET A 190 -18.55 60.95 -5.70
C MET A 190 -20.03 60.54 -5.54
N GLN A 191 -20.74 60.25 -6.65
CA GLN A 191 -22.19 60.08 -6.64
C GLN A 191 -22.74 58.92 -7.51
N ASP A 192 -21.94 57.89 -7.81
CA ASP A 192 -22.41 56.74 -8.60
C ASP A 192 -22.41 55.43 -7.81
N ASP A 193 -23.58 55.06 -7.26
CA ASP A 193 -23.84 53.75 -6.64
C ASP A 193 -23.74 52.60 -7.68
N GLY A 194 -23.90 52.89 -8.98
CA GLY A 194 -23.89 51.89 -10.06
C GLY A 194 -22.52 51.22 -10.29
N ALA A 195 -21.43 51.99 -10.21
CA ALA A 195 -20.06 51.46 -10.37
C ALA A 195 -19.61 50.58 -9.19
N ARG A 196 -20.15 50.82 -7.99
CA ARG A 196 -19.88 50.00 -6.80
C ARG A 196 -20.68 48.69 -6.83
N GLN A 197 -21.90 48.73 -7.37
CA GLN A 197 -22.81 47.59 -7.51
C GLN A 197 -22.34 46.61 -8.60
N SER A 198 -21.83 47.11 -9.73
CA SER A 198 -21.20 46.29 -10.78
C SER A 198 -19.93 45.60 -10.29
N GLY A 199 -19.13 46.31 -9.47
CA GLY A 199 -17.95 45.78 -8.80
C GLY A 199 -18.24 44.55 -7.92
N LEU A 200 -19.25 44.67 -7.05
CA LEU A 200 -19.66 43.60 -6.17
C LEU A 200 -20.19 42.38 -6.93
N TYR A 201 -20.89 42.61 -8.05
CA TYR A 201 -21.49 41.58 -8.88
C TYR A 201 -20.44 40.66 -9.52
N HIS A 202 -19.35 41.19 -10.09
CA HIS A 202 -18.31 40.34 -10.69
C HIS A 202 -17.53 39.53 -9.64
N VAL A 203 -17.28 40.10 -8.46
CA VAL A 203 -16.66 39.39 -7.34
C VAL A 203 -17.56 38.24 -6.87
N ALA A 204 -18.85 38.51 -6.67
CA ALA A 204 -19.83 37.49 -6.30
C ALA A 204 -19.92 36.39 -7.36
N ARG A 205 -19.90 36.76 -8.65
CA ARG A 205 -19.90 35.81 -9.78
C ARG A 205 -18.65 34.92 -9.81
N ALA A 206 -17.46 35.49 -9.61
CA ALA A 206 -16.22 34.72 -9.57
C ALA A 206 -16.19 33.74 -8.38
N LEU A 207 -16.61 34.18 -7.19
CA LEU A 207 -16.74 33.33 -6.00
C LEU A 207 -17.73 32.19 -6.23
N ALA A 208 -18.91 32.49 -6.80
CA ALA A 208 -19.92 31.47 -7.10
C ALA A 208 -19.39 30.43 -8.10
N LEU A 209 -18.74 30.86 -9.18
CA LEU A 209 -18.16 29.95 -10.16
C LEU A 209 -17.04 29.08 -9.59
N ALA A 210 -16.15 29.66 -8.76
CA ALA A 210 -15.09 28.90 -8.11
C ALA A 210 -15.65 27.86 -7.11
N PHE A 211 -16.74 28.19 -6.40
CA PHE A 211 -17.42 27.26 -5.50
C PHE A 211 -18.09 26.11 -6.28
N VAL A 212 -18.83 26.42 -7.36
CA VAL A 212 -19.46 25.40 -8.21
C VAL A 212 -18.41 24.51 -8.87
N TRP A 213 -17.28 25.07 -9.30
CA TRP A 213 -16.16 24.28 -9.81
C TRP A 213 -15.63 23.29 -8.78
N GLY A 214 -15.42 23.75 -7.53
CA GLY A 214 -14.98 22.89 -6.43
C GLY A 214 -15.97 21.76 -6.12
N LEU A 215 -17.27 22.04 -6.15
CA LEU A 215 -18.32 21.01 -5.98
C LEU A 215 -18.34 20.01 -7.13
N ALA A 216 -18.26 20.48 -8.38
CA ALA A 216 -18.22 19.61 -9.55
C ALA A 216 -16.99 18.69 -9.53
N ALA A 217 -15.82 19.21 -9.14
CA ALA A 217 -14.58 18.44 -9.03
C ALA A 217 -14.66 17.42 -7.89
N THR A 218 -15.23 17.81 -6.75
CA THR A 218 -15.52 16.90 -5.62
C THR A 218 -16.43 15.75 -6.06
N ARG A 219 -17.48 16.05 -6.83
CA ARG A 219 -18.39 15.02 -7.32
C ARG A 219 -17.71 14.11 -8.33
N MET A 220 -16.87 14.67 -9.21
CA MET A 220 -16.06 13.89 -10.14
C MET A 220 -15.16 12.89 -9.40
N GLU A 221 -14.41 13.37 -8.39
CA GLU A 221 -13.49 12.53 -7.60
C GLU A 221 -14.21 11.37 -6.92
N SER A 222 -15.46 11.58 -6.47
CA SER A 222 -16.24 10.50 -5.83
C SER A 222 -16.56 9.32 -6.73
N PHE A 223 -16.50 9.47 -8.06
CA PHE A 223 -16.64 8.35 -9.00
C PHE A 223 -15.35 7.55 -9.17
N TRP A 224 -14.20 8.16 -8.89
CA TRP A 224 -12.88 7.54 -9.07
C TRP A 224 -12.30 6.98 -7.77
N GLU A 225 -12.80 7.43 -6.62
CA GLU A 225 -12.35 6.97 -5.31
C GLU A 225 -12.76 5.51 -5.04
N ASN A 226 -11.81 4.58 -5.19
CA ASN A 226 -11.97 3.19 -4.80
C ASN A 226 -11.14 2.91 -3.54
N ARG A 227 -11.80 2.71 -2.40
CA ARG A 227 -11.10 2.61 -1.09
C ARG A 227 -10.57 1.20 -0.84
N THR A 228 -9.38 1.11 -0.26
CA THR A 228 -8.76 -0.15 0.20
C THR A 228 -9.47 -0.77 1.40
N GLY A 229 -10.34 -0.02 2.07
CA GLY A 229 -10.89 -0.40 3.37
C GLY A 229 -9.98 -0.04 4.55
N THR A 230 -8.79 0.56 4.32
CA THR A 230 -8.06 1.26 5.40
C THR A 230 -8.97 2.36 5.96
N PHE A 231 -9.12 2.41 7.28
CA PHE A 231 -10.15 3.21 7.91
C PHE A 231 -9.58 4.21 8.92
N CYS A 232 -10.35 5.27 9.18
CA CYS A 232 -10.01 6.24 10.22
C CYS A 232 -10.61 5.79 11.57
N PRO A 233 -9.83 5.73 12.68
CA PRO A 233 -10.32 5.28 13.97
C PRO A 233 -11.50 6.12 14.50
N ARG A 234 -12.56 5.44 14.97
CA ARG A 234 -13.79 6.09 15.47
C ARG A 234 -13.54 6.59 16.89
N GLY A 235 -14.11 7.74 17.23
CA GLY A 235 -13.92 8.35 18.54
C GLY A 235 -12.51 8.87 18.81
N SER A 236 -11.61 8.85 17.81
CA SER A 236 -10.29 9.48 17.89
C SER A 236 -10.37 10.95 17.46
N ALA A 237 -9.46 11.79 17.98
CA ALA A 237 -9.27 13.16 17.49
C ALA A 237 -8.54 13.20 16.13
N LEU A 238 -8.13 12.04 15.60
CA LEU A 238 -7.29 11.94 14.41
C LEU A 238 -8.01 12.43 13.16
N GLY A 239 -9.23 11.95 12.91
CA GLY A 239 -10.05 12.40 11.76
C GLY A 239 -10.23 13.92 11.75
N PRO A 240 -10.79 14.53 12.81
CA PRO A 240 -10.92 15.98 12.91
C PRO A 240 -9.58 16.73 12.77
N SER A 241 -8.50 16.21 13.37
CA SER A 241 -7.15 16.78 13.27
C SER A 241 -6.67 16.84 11.81
N VAL A 242 -6.83 15.75 11.05
CA VAL A 242 -6.46 15.68 9.63
C VAL A 242 -7.31 16.63 8.79
N SER A 243 -8.63 16.66 9.01
CA SER A 243 -9.53 17.59 8.29
C SER A 243 -9.18 19.06 8.56
N VAL A 244 -8.93 19.42 9.82
CA VAL A 244 -8.49 20.77 10.19
C VAL A 244 -7.13 21.10 9.58
N ALA A 245 -6.18 20.15 9.59
CA ALA A 245 -4.89 20.33 8.95
C ALA A 245 -5.01 20.59 7.44
N GLN A 246 -5.94 19.91 6.75
CA GLN A 246 -6.24 20.17 5.33
C GLN A 246 -6.82 21.58 5.12
N LEU A 247 -7.74 22.03 5.97
CA LEU A 247 -8.33 23.37 5.88
C LEU A 247 -7.29 24.47 6.14
N ILE A 248 -6.40 24.29 7.14
CA ILE A 248 -5.29 25.22 7.40
C ILE A 248 -4.31 25.21 6.23
N SER A 249 -3.99 24.02 5.68
CA SER A 249 -3.12 23.92 4.50
C SER A 249 -3.69 24.68 3.30
N LEU A 250 -4.99 24.55 3.06
CA LEU A 250 -5.69 25.26 2.00
C LEU A 250 -5.62 26.79 2.18
N ALA A 251 -5.83 27.27 3.40
CA ALA A 251 -5.72 28.69 3.74
C ALA A 251 -4.28 29.20 3.61
N LEU A 252 -3.29 28.42 4.01
CA LEU A 252 -1.87 28.74 3.86
C LEU A 252 -1.47 28.80 2.39
N ASP A 253 -1.88 27.83 1.57
CA ASP A 253 -1.59 27.82 0.13
C ASP A 253 -2.18 29.07 -0.55
N ALA A 254 -3.42 29.43 -0.20
CA ALA A 254 -4.05 30.65 -0.69
C ALA A 254 -3.32 31.93 -0.26
N ALA A 255 -2.89 32.02 1.01
CA ALA A 255 -2.13 33.14 1.53
C ALA A 255 -0.74 33.27 0.88
N ILE A 256 -0.02 32.15 0.71
CA ILE A 256 1.30 32.10 0.07
C ILE A 256 1.19 32.59 -1.38
N LEU A 257 0.25 32.06 -2.16
CA LEU A 257 0.03 32.47 -3.55
C LEU A 257 -0.29 33.97 -3.65
N THR A 258 -1.14 34.49 -2.75
CA THR A 258 -1.52 35.91 -2.73
C THR A 258 -0.35 36.81 -2.35
N ILE A 259 0.44 36.45 -1.33
CA ILE A 259 1.63 37.20 -0.90
C ILE A 259 2.68 37.22 -2.02
N LEU A 260 2.97 36.06 -2.62
CA LEU A 260 3.95 35.96 -3.71
C LEU A 260 3.53 36.78 -4.92
N SER A 261 2.26 36.70 -5.34
CA SER A 261 1.72 37.51 -6.45
C SER A 261 1.94 39.00 -6.22
N ARG A 262 1.58 39.51 -5.03
CA ARG A 262 1.75 40.93 -4.67
C ARG A 262 3.22 41.36 -4.72
N THR A 263 4.11 40.57 -4.10
CA THR A 263 5.55 40.89 -4.10
C THR A 263 6.19 40.85 -5.50
N ARG A 264 5.67 39.97 -6.38
CA ARG A 264 6.17 39.81 -7.73
C ARG A 264 5.73 40.96 -8.64
N VAL A 265 4.49 41.42 -8.51
CA VAL A 265 3.93 42.56 -9.25
C VAL A 265 4.62 43.87 -8.84
N ASP A 266 4.83 44.10 -7.54
CA ASP A 266 5.54 45.29 -7.03
C ASP A 266 6.98 45.38 -7.59
N SER A 267 7.66 44.23 -7.74
CA SER A 267 9.01 44.15 -8.30
C SER A 267 9.07 44.42 -9.82
N ALA A 268 7.95 44.26 -10.54
CA ALA A 268 7.87 44.50 -11.99
C ALA A 268 7.44 45.93 -12.36
N GLY A 269 6.86 46.68 -11.40
CA GLY A 269 6.26 48.00 -11.62
C GLY A 269 7.21 49.21 -11.59
N GLY A 270 8.51 49.03 -11.30
CA GLY A 270 9.55 50.06 -11.50
C GLY A 270 9.36 51.42 -10.81
N ARG A 271 8.50 51.56 -9.79
CA ARG A 271 8.25 52.85 -9.14
C ARG A 271 8.11 52.69 -7.63
N ILE A 272 9.24 52.71 -6.92
CA ILE A 272 9.48 53.36 -5.62
C ILE A 272 10.98 53.20 -5.34
N ALA A 273 11.73 54.29 -5.49
CA ALA A 273 13.13 54.35 -5.08
C ALA A 273 13.21 54.27 -3.56
N GLY A 274 13.99 53.31 -3.05
CA GLY A 274 14.34 53.17 -1.64
C GLY A 274 13.74 51.92 -0.97
N THR A 275 14.55 50.87 -0.83
CA THR A 275 14.35 49.68 0.04
C THR A 275 13.38 48.57 -0.38
N THR A 276 13.13 48.33 -1.67
CA THR A 276 12.43 47.10 -2.12
C THR A 276 13.42 45.97 -2.39
N SER A 277 13.53 45.00 -1.48
CA SER A 277 14.25 43.75 -1.76
C SER A 277 13.56 43.03 -2.91
N SER A 278 14.31 42.64 -3.96
CA SER A 278 13.82 41.80 -5.05
C SER A 278 13.00 40.62 -4.51
N CYS A 279 11.84 40.30 -5.12
CA CYS A 279 11.01 39.13 -4.78
C CYS A 279 11.85 37.86 -4.60
N TRP A 280 12.89 37.70 -5.43
CA TRP A 280 13.85 36.60 -5.37
C TRP A 280 14.74 36.64 -4.12
N ALA A 281 15.13 37.81 -3.63
CA ALA A 281 15.89 37.96 -2.39
C ALA A 281 15.03 37.63 -1.16
N LEU A 282 13.75 38.04 -1.16
CA LEU A 282 12.80 37.70 -0.10
C LEU A 282 12.56 36.18 -0.05
N LEU A 283 12.35 35.56 -1.22
CA LEU A 283 12.15 34.12 -1.34
C LEU A 283 13.40 33.34 -0.94
N ALA A 284 14.59 33.77 -1.36
CA ALA A 284 15.86 33.15 -0.98
C ALA A 284 16.04 33.14 0.55
N ALA A 285 15.77 34.26 1.22
CA ALA A 285 15.86 34.36 2.68
C ALA A 285 14.79 33.52 3.39
N ALA A 286 13.53 33.58 2.94
CA ALA A 286 12.43 32.83 3.56
C ALA A 286 12.61 31.31 3.41
N CYS A 287 12.98 30.85 2.22
CA CYS A 287 13.27 29.44 1.96
C CYS A 287 14.50 28.96 2.75
N SER A 288 15.57 29.75 2.86
CA SER A 288 16.74 29.37 3.68
C SER A 288 16.38 29.16 5.14
N ILE A 289 15.59 30.08 5.72
CA ILE A 289 15.13 29.98 7.12
C ILE A 289 14.19 28.78 7.29
N SER A 290 13.24 28.58 6.37
CA SER A 290 12.32 27.44 6.41
C SER A 290 13.06 26.10 6.28
N GLY A 291 14.04 26.01 5.38
CA GLY A 291 14.87 24.81 5.20
C GLY A 291 15.66 24.48 6.46
N ALA A 292 16.29 25.48 7.09
CA ALA A 292 16.98 25.30 8.36
C ALA A 292 16.03 24.87 9.50
N ALA A 293 14.83 25.46 9.57
CA ALA A 293 13.82 25.10 10.55
C ALA A 293 13.31 23.67 10.37
N LEU A 294 13.08 23.23 9.13
CA LEU A 294 12.66 21.86 8.82
C LEU A 294 13.77 20.84 9.09
N LEU A 295 15.03 21.16 8.77
CA LEU A 295 16.18 20.31 9.12
C LEU A 295 16.32 20.15 10.63
N LEU A 296 16.20 21.24 11.39
CA LEU A 296 16.23 21.20 12.85
C LEU A 296 15.04 20.41 13.40
N GLY A 297 13.84 20.63 12.86
CA GLY A 297 12.63 19.91 13.23
C GLY A 297 12.73 18.41 12.94
N ALA A 298 13.28 18.03 11.79
CA ALA A 298 13.55 16.64 11.43
C ALA A 298 14.60 16.01 12.35
N ALA A 299 15.70 16.70 12.65
CA ALA A 299 16.71 16.21 13.58
C ALA A 299 16.17 16.02 15.02
N ILE A 300 15.28 16.92 15.47
CA ILE A 300 14.57 16.78 16.73
C ILE A 300 13.61 15.60 16.66
N PHE A 301 12.77 15.51 15.63
CA PHE A 301 11.83 14.41 15.44
C PHE A 301 12.54 13.04 15.47
N LEU A 302 13.58 12.85 14.65
CA LEU A 302 14.38 11.63 14.62
C LEU A 302 15.04 11.27 15.95
N LYS A 303 15.29 12.26 16.81
CA LYS A 303 15.85 12.03 18.15
C LYS A 303 14.79 11.66 19.19
N PHE A 304 13.54 12.11 19.00
CA PHE A 304 12.48 11.99 19.99
C PHE A 304 11.37 11.01 19.61
N THR A 305 11.31 10.56 18.35
CA THR A 305 10.34 9.57 17.88
C THR A 305 11.03 8.31 17.38
N ASN A 306 10.70 7.19 18.00
CA ASN A 306 11.03 5.85 17.49
C ASN A 306 9.98 5.44 16.46
N ASP A 307 9.72 6.27 15.44
CA ASP A 307 8.72 5.96 14.41
C ASP A 307 9.38 5.31 13.17
N PRO A 308 9.43 3.96 13.12
CA PRO A 308 10.09 3.23 12.05
C PRO A 308 9.37 3.36 10.70
N LEU A 309 8.06 3.68 10.70
CA LEU A 309 7.26 3.64 9.48
C LEU A 309 7.77 4.64 8.43
N ARG A 310 8.29 5.81 8.84
CA ARG A 310 8.75 6.85 7.90
C ARG A 310 9.97 7.66 8.36
N GLY A 311 10.60 7.32 9.50
CA GLY A 311 11.78 8.02 10.06
C GLY A 311 13.13 7.66 9.41
N ALA A 312 13.22 6.63 8.57
CA ALA A 312 14.49 6.23 7.98
C ALA A 312 15.06 7.25 6.96
N MET A 313 16.39 7.36 6.94
CA MET A 313 17.14 8.04 5.87
C MET A 313 16.83 7.42 4.51
N LEU A 314 16.85 8.23 3.45
CA LEU A 314 16.71 7.74 2.07
C LEU A 314 17.82 6.73 1.77
N ASN A 315 17.45 5.58 1.22
CA ASN A 315 18.43 4.59 0.77
C ASN A 315 18.95 4.94 -0.64
N GLY A 316 20.01 4.26 -1.10
CA GLY A 316 20.64 4.56 -2.40
C GLY A 316 19.71 4.42 -3.61
N ALA A 317 18.74 3.50 -3.54
CA ALA A 317 17.75 3.28 -4.60
C ALA A 317 16.67 4.38 -4.66
N GLU A 318 16.41 5.05 -3.53
CA GLU A 318 15.40 6.12 -3.40
C GLU A 318 15.88 7.47 -3.92
N MET A 319 17.20 7.69 -3.97
CA MET A 319 17.80 8.98 -4.29
C MET A 319 17.47 9.50 -5.70
N PRO A 320 17.51 8.70 -6.79
CA PRO A 320 17.21 9.18 -8.13
C PRO A 320 15.75 9.62 -8.30
N GLU A 321 14.80 8.85 -7.74
CA GLU A 321 13.38 9.20 -7.76
C GLU A 321 13.11 10.46 -6.95
N MET A 322 13.70 10.57 -5.76
CA MET A 322 13.58 11.75 -4.91
C MET A 322 14.15 13.00 -5.59
N ALA A 323 15.27 12.87 -6.31
CA ALA A 323 15.85 13.96 -7.07
C ALA A 323 14.91 14.43 -8.19
N LEU A 324 14.28 13.50 -8.91
CA LEU A 324 13.34 13.80 -9.98
C LEU A 324 12.07 14.48 -9.46
N ASP A 325 11.51 14.01 -8.34
CA ASP A 325 10.37 14.64 -7.67
C ASP A 325 10.73 16.04 -7.16
N THR A 326 11.93 16.20 -6.59
CA THR A 326 12.46 17.51 -6.16
C THR A 326 12.57 18.48 -7.32
N ILE A 327 13.18 18.06 -8.44
CA ILE A 327 13.32 18.89 -9.66
C ILE A 327 11.93 19.29 -10.19
N THR A 328 10.98 18.35 -10.19
CA THR A 328 9.60 18.59 -10.63
C THR A 328 8.92 19.66 -9.77
N VAL A 329 8.99 19.55 -8.44
CA VAL A 329 8.41 20.52 -7.50
C VAL A 329 9.11 21.89 -7.59
N VAL A 330 10.44 21.93 -7.66
CA VAL A 330 11.18 23.21 -7.81
C VAL A 330 10.81 23.91 -9.12
N THR A 331 10.71 23.15 -10.21
CA THR A 331 10.34 23.70 -11.52
C THR A 331 8.89 24.21 -11.50
N LEU A 332 7.98 23.50 -10.85
CA LEU A 332 6.60 23.94 -10.61
C LEU A 332 6.57 25.26 -9.84
N LEU A 333 7.31 25.36 -8.72
CA LEU A 333 7.35 26.55 -7.88
C LEU A 333 7.92 27.76 -8.64
N LEU A 334 9.05 27.60 -9.32
CA LEU A 334 9.66 28.70 -10.09
C LEU A 334 8.78 29.15 -11.25
N SER A 335 8.17 28.21 -11.99
CA SER A 335 7.22 28.50 -13.07
C SER A 335 5.99 29.25 -12.55
N THR A 336 5.45 28.81 -11.40
CA THR A 336 4.35 29.46 -10.71
C THR A 336 4.71 30.89 -10.32
N ILE A 337 5.84 31.10 -9.65
CA ILE A 337 6.31 32.43 -9.22
C ILE A 337 6.52 33.36 -10.42
N HIS A 338 7.03 32.85 -11.54
CA HIS A 338 7.18 33.63 -12.77
C HIS A 338 5.82 34.04 -13.35
N LEU A 339 4.90 33.08 -13.48
CA LEU A 339 3.56 33.32 -14.04
C LEU A 339 2.69 34.23 -13.17
N LEU A 340 2.91 34.28 -11.85
CA LEU A 340 2.21 35.21 -10.94
C LEU A 340 2.47 36.70 -11.24
N ALA A 341 3.46 37.04 -12.09
CA ALA A 341 3.66 38.40 -12.60
C ALA A 341 2.67 38.79 -13.71
N VAL A 342 2.07 37.79 -14.37
CA VAL A 342 1.26 37.91 -15.59
C VAL A 342 -0.18 37.42 -15.35
N LEU A 343 -0.36 36.34 -14.59
CA LEU A 343 -1.65 35.71 -14.30
C LEU A 343 -2.12 36.02 -12.88
N CYS A 344 -3.44 36.08 -12.70
CA CYS A 344 -4.03 36.16 -11.36
C CYS A 344 -3.71 34.89 -10.55
N PRO A 345 -3.43 35.01 -9.23
CA PRO A 345 -3.16 33.84 -8.38
C PRO A 345 -4.29 32.80 -8.39
N ALA A 346 -5.56 33.22 -8.53
CA ALA A 346 -6.69 32.30 -8.60
C ALA A 346 -6.68 31.46 -9.89
N THR A 347 -6.27 32.07 -11.01
CA THR A 347 -6.08 31.37 -12.30
C THR A 347 -4.97 30.34 -12.21
N VAL A 348 -3.85 30.68 -11.57
CA VAL A 348 -2.74 29.72 -11.36
C VAL A 348 -3.16 28.58 -10.43
N ALA A 349 -3.88 28.87 -9.35
CA ALA A 349 -4.44 27.84 -8.47
C ALA A 349 -5.39 26.88 -9.21
N LEU A 350 -6.27 27.42 -10.06
CA LEU A 350 -7.18 26.65 -10.88
C LEU A 350 -6.44 25.72 -11.86
N MET A 351 -5.35 26.22 -12.46
CA MET A 351 -4.50 25.39 -13.32
C MET A 351 -3.84 24.25 -12.55
N ILE A 352 -3.26 24.53 -11.38
CA ILE A 352 -2.55 23.52 -10.59
C ILE A 352 -3.51 22.39 -10.19
N VAL A 353 -4.67 22.73 -9.62
CA VAL A 353 -5.61 21.71 -9.13
C VAL A 353 -6.36 21.05 -10.28
N GLY A 354 -6.75 21.80 -11.31
CA GLY A 354 -7.45 21.25 -12.48
C GLY A 354 -6.60 20.29 -13.30
N LEU A 355 -5.35 20.67 -13.62
CA LEU A 355 -4.45 19.82 -14.41
C LEU A 355 -4.00 18.58 -13.64
N SER A 356 -3.70 18.69 -12.35
CA SER A 356 -3.28 17.54 -11.53
C SER A 356 -4.41 16.53 -11.40
N SER A 357 -5.64 17.00 -11.13
CA SER A 357 -6.82 16.14 -11.10
C SER A 357 -7.07 15.47 -12.43
N TYR A 358 -7.00 16.22 -13.53
CA TYR A 358 -7.22 15.69 -14.86
C TYR A 358 -6.18 14.64 -15.25
N ALA A 359 -4.90 14.91 -14.99
CA ALA A 359 -3.81 13.96 -15.24
C ALA A 359 -3.97 12.68 -14.41
N ARG A 360 -4.38 12.81 -13.14
CA ARG A 360 -4.68 11.65 -12.29
C ARG A 360 -5.82 10.81 -12.86
N HIS A 361 -6.93 11.46 -13.22
CA HIS A 361 -8.11 10.78 -13.81
C HIS A 361 -7.76 10.05 -15.10
N LEU A 362 -6.95 10.67 -15.96
CA LEU A 362 -6.46 10.04 -17.20
C LEU A 362 -5.64 8.77 -16.94
N VAL A 363 -4.79 8.75 -15.92
CA VAL A 363 -4.00 7.57 -15.57
C VAL A 363 -4.87 6.48 -14.94
N SER A 364 -5.88 6.85 -14.15
CA SER A 364 -6.79 5.89 -13.49
C SER A 364 -7.94 5.38 -14.38
N LEU A 365 -8.13 5.93 -15.57
CA LEU A 365 -9.24 5.60 -16.47
C LEU A 365 -9.31 4.10 -16.87
N PRO A 366 -8.19 3.42 -17.20
CA PRO A 366 -8.21 2.00 -17.55
C PRO A 366 -8.65 1.08 -16.41
N ASP A 367 -8.54 1.56 -15.17
CA ASP A 367 -8.65 0.77 -13.95
C ASP A 367 -10.10 0.65 -13.42
N GLN A 368 -11.08 1.23 -14.12
CA GLN A 368 -12.38 1.56 -13.54
C GLN A 368 -13.54 0.87 -14.25
N VAL A 369 -14.36 0.18 -13.45
CA VAL A 369 -15.59 -0.48 -13.90
C VAL A 369 -16.79 0.25 -13.29
N LEU A 370 -17.11 1.43 -13.82
CA LEU A 370 -18.25 2.21 -13.35
C LEU A 370 -19.57 1.69 -13.94
N PRO A 371 -20.70 1.77 -13.20
CA PRO A 371 -22.05 1.57 -13.75
C PRO A 371 -22.38 2.59 -14.86
N GLN A 372 -23.37 2.31 -15.71
CA GLN A 372 -23.70 3.14 -16.88
C GLN A 372 -24.11 4.57 -16.51
N SER A 373 -24.84 4.74 -15.41
CA SER A 373 -25.20 6.05 -14.86
C SER A 373 -23.99 6.85 -14.37
N GLY A 374 -22.90 6.18 -13.99
CA GLY A 374 -21.63 6.81 -13.60
C GLY A 374 -20.94 7.49 -14.79
N TRP A 375 -20.89 6.83 -15.94
CA TRP A 375 -20.22 7.38 -17.13
C TRP A 375 -20.89 8.63 -17.70
N ALA A 376 -22.22 8.67 -17.73
CA ALA A 376 -22.95 9.86 -18.15
C ALA A 376 -22.69 11.04 -17.19
N ALA A 377 -22.68 10.78 -15.87
CA ALA A 377 -22.36 11.79 -14.87
C ALA A 377 -20.92 12.30 -15.01
N VAL A 378 -19.94 11.41 -15.23
CA VAL A 378 -18.54 11.76 -15.47
C VAL A 378 -18.39 12.62 -16.72
N ALA A 379 -19.03 12.26 -17.85
CA ALA A 379 -18.96 13.07 -19.06
C ALA A 379 -19.53 14.49 -18.85
N VAL A 380 -20.71 14.60 -18.22
CA VAL A 380 -21.36 15.89 -17.92
C VAL A 380 -20.53 16.74 -16.96
N LEU A 381 -20.02 16.15 -15.88
CA LEU A 381 -19.19 16.85 -14.90
C LEU A 381 -17.86 17.30 -15.51
N GLY A 382 -17.27 16.51 -16.40
CA GLY A 382 -16.04 16.86 -17.12
C GLY A 382 -16.24 18.08 -18.01
N ILE A 383 -17.33 18.10 -18.80
CA ILE A 383 -17.70 19.25 -19.62
C ILE A 383 -17.97 20.48 -18.75
N ALA A 384 -18.71 20.32 -17.65
CA ALA A 384 -19.01 21.41 -16.73
C ALA A 384 -17.74 22.02 -16.12
N LEU A 385 -16.78 21.19 -15.70
CA LEU A 385 -15.50 21.64 -15.15
C LEU A 385 -14.72 22.47 -16.16
N LEU A 386 -14.63 22.02 -17.41
CA LEU A 386 -13.94 22.73 -18.49
C LEU A 386 -14.64 24.06 -18.83
N ALA A 387 -15.97 24.06 -18.90
CA ALA A 387 -16.77 25.25 -19.20
C ALA A 387 -16.67 26.31 -18.10
N ILE A 388 -16.74 25.91 -16.83
CA ILE A 388 -16.59 26.82 -15.68
C ILE A 388 -15.16 27.38 -15.64
N THR A 389 -14.14 26.56 -15.90
CA THR A 389 -12.76 27.04 -15.99
C THR A 389 -12.59 28.07 -17.11
N ALA A 390 -13.13 27.81 -18.30
CA ALA A 390 -13.08 28.76 -19.41
C ALA A 390 -13.77 30.09 -19.07
N LEU A 391 -14.86 30.05 -18.30
CA LEU A 391 -15.57 31.24 -17.86
C LEU A 391 -14.77 32.03 -16.80
N LEU A 392 -14.15 31.34 -15.83
CA LEU A 392 -13.25 31.96 -14.84
C LEU A 392 -12.06 32.65 -15.50
N LEU A 393 -11.47 32.02 -16.52
CA LEU A 393 -10.37 32.60 -17.29
C LEU A 393 -10.79 33.83 -18.08
N ARG A 394 -11.99 33.81 -18.69
CA ARG A 394 -12.54 34.99 -19.38
C ARG A 394 -12.75 36.15 -18.43
N LEU A 395 -13.32 35.88 -17.25
CA LEU A 395 -13.51 36.89 -16.21
C LEU A 395 -12.18 37.50 -15.76
N ASP A 396 -11.13 36.68 -15.59
CA ASP A 396 -9.79 37.16 -15.26
C ASP A 396 -9.19 38.04 -16.37
N ARG A 397 -9.25 37.58 -17.62
CA ARG A 397 -8.76 38.37 -18.77
C ARG A 397 -9.46 39.71 -18.89
N ASP A 398 -10.78 39.70 -18.78
CA ASP A 398 -11.59 40.91 -18.95
C ASP A 398 -11.31 41.91 -17.81
N ALA A 399 -10.99 41.42 -16.60
CA ALA A 399 -10.50 42.25 -15.50
C ALA A 399 -9.10 42.84 -15.76
N GLN A 400 -8.18 42.06 -16.34
CA GLN A 400 -6.81 42.52 -16.63
C GLN A 400 -6.71 43.50 -17.82
N LEU A 401 -7.49 43.29 -18.88
CA LEU A 401 -7.56 44.20 -20.05
C LEU A 401 -7.98 45.62 -19.66
N SER A 402 -8.70 45.77 -18.54
CA SER A 402 -9.08 47.07 -18.01
C SER A 402 -7.94 47.81 -17.29
N HIS A 403 -6.78 47.18 -17.03
CA HIS A 403 -5.72 47.72 -16.15
C HIS A 403 -4.32 47.85 -16.81
N ARG A 404 -4.03 47.20 -17.94
CA ARG A 404 -2.71 47.28 -18.64
C ARG A 404 -2.84 47.66 -20.11
N SER A 405 -1.91 48.48 -20.62
CA SER A 405 -1.86 48.93 -22.02
C SER A 405 -1.77 47.75 -23.00
N HIS A 406 -2.55 47.85 -24.07
CA HIS A 406 -3.01 46.85 -25.04
C HIS A 406 -2.03 45.86 -25.72
N THR A 407 -0.71 45.82 -25.44
CA THR A 407 0.23 45.26 -26.43
C THR A 407 1.04 44.01 -26.06
N ALA A 408 0.94 43.40 -24.86
CA ALA A 408 1.80 42.25 -24.50
C ALA A 408 1.10 40.95 -24.03
N ASP A 409 -0.19 40.93 -23.68
CA ASP A 409 -0.78 39.82 -22.89
C ASP A 409 -1.61 38.79 -23.70
N THR A 410 -1.63 38.83 -25.04
CA THR A 410 -2.47 37.91 -25.83
C THR A 410 -1.91 36.49 -26.00
N LEU A 411 -0.59 36.29 -26.02
CA LEU A 411 -0.01 34.99 -26.38
C LEU A 411 -0.18 33.93 -25.28
N ALA A 412 0.11 34.27 -24.03
CA ALA A 412 -0.04 33.35 -22.89
C ALA A 412 -1.51 32.94 -22.70
N TYR A 413 -2.44 33.91 -22.81
CA TYR A 413 -3.87 33.63 -22.72
C TYR A 413 -4.37 32.78 -23.90
N LYS A 414 -3.91 33.04 -25.13
CA LYS A 414 -4.22 32.21 -26.31
C LYS A 414 -3.70 30.78 -26.16
N ALA A 415 -2.47 30.62 -25.67
CA ALA A 415 -1.88 29.30 -25.40
C ALA A 415 -2.69 28.55 -24.33
N LEU A 416 -3.12 29.25 -23.28
CA LEU A 416 -3.93 28.69 -22.21
C LEU A 416 -5.33 28.27 -22.67
N VAL A 417 -6.01 29.09 -23.49
CA VAL A 417 -7.28 28.69 -24.13
C VAL A 417 -7.08 27.48 -25.04
N GLY A 418 -5.99 27.46 -25.83
CA GLY A 418 -5.63 26.31 -26.68
C GLY A 418 -5.42 25.03 -25.86
N LEU A 419 -4.75 25.12 -24.72
CA LEU A 419 -4.56 24.00 -23.79
C LEU A 419 -5.89 23.47 -23.27
N TYR A 420 -6.79 24.34 -22.78
CA TYR A 420 -8.09 23.89 -22.28
C TYR A 420 -8.97 23.26 -23.35
N LEU A 421 -8.92 23.77 -24.59
CA LEU A 421 -9.60 23.14 -25.72
C LEU A 421 -9.02 21.76 -26.03
N LEU A 422 -7.69 21.59 -25.97
CA LEU A 422 -7.04 20.30 -26.13
C LEU A 422 -7.47 19.32 -25.04
N LEU A 423 -7.46 19.74 -23.76
CA LEU A 423 -7.91 18.91 -22.64
C LEU A 423 -9.38 18.51 -22.79
N ALA A 424 -10.24 19.41 -23.28
CA ALA A 424 -11.64 19.10 -23.56
C ALA A 424 -11.80 18.03 -24.64
N VAL A 425 -11.03 18.12 -25.72
CA VAL A 425 -11.03 17.12 -26.79
C VAL A 425 -10.52 15.77 -26.27
N VAL A 426 -9.41 15.76 -25.53
CA VAL A 426 -8.86 14.52 -24.95
C VAL A 426 -9.87 13.91 -23.98
N ALA A 427 -10.50 14.70 -23.10
CA ALA A 427 -11.49 14.22 -22.16
C ALA A 427 -12.69 13.58 -22.87
N LEU A 428 -13.17 14.21 -23.94
CA LEU A 428 -14.27 13.69 -24.76
C LEU A 428 -13.88 12.37 -25.43
N VAL A 429 -12.71 12.32 -26.08
CA VAL A 429 -12.21 11.11 -26.73
C VAL A 429 -12.02 9.99 -25.72
N SER A 430 -11.36 10.23 -24.59
CA SER A 430 -11.17 9.24 -23.52
C SER A 430 -12.50 8.76 -22.94
N SER A 431 -13.49 9.63 -22.79
CA SER A 431 -14.84 9.26 -22.31
C SER A 431 -15.58 8.37 -23.32
N VAL A 432 -15.48 8.66 -24.61
CA VAL A 432 -16.08 7.84 -25.67
C VAL A 432 -15.35 6.49 -25.77
N SER A 433 -14.02 6.49 -25.79
CA SER A 433 -13.22 5.26 -25.85
C SER A 433 -13.49 4.34 -24.66
N SER A 434 -13.55 4.88 -23.43
CA SER A 434 -13.85 4.10 -22.23
C SER A 434 -15.26 3.52 -22.23
N GLN A 435 -16.27 4.25 -22.72
CA GLN A 435 -17.61 3.71 -22.91
C GLN A 435 -17.63 2.53 -23.90
N LEU A 436 -16.94 2.66 -25.04
CA LEU A 436 -16.83 1.60 -26.03
C LEU A 436 -16.10 0.37 -25.47
N SER A 437 -14.99 0.57 -24.76
CA SER A 437 -14.24 -0.52 -24.11
C SER A 437 -15.09 -1.23 -23.06
N ARG A 438 -15.88 -0.50 -22.28
CA ARG A 438 -16.78 -1.08 -21.29
C ARG A 438 -17.87 -1.94 -21.91
N ASP A 439 -18.52 -1.45 -22.96
CA ASP A 439 -19.58 -2.18 -23.64
C ASP A 439 -19.05 -3.48 -24.27
N ALA A 440 -17.78 -3.51 -24.69
CA ALA A 440 -17.10 -4.73 -25.09
C ALA A 440 -16.85 -5.67 -23.90
N VAL A 441 -16.22 -5.17 -22.81
CA VAL A 441 -15.92 -5.97 -21.61
C VAL A 441 -17.17 -6.61 -21.01
N LEU A 442 -18.27 -5.87 -20.90
CA LEU A 442 -19.53 -6.38 -20.33
C LEU A 442 -20.19 -7.46 -21.19
N ARG A 443 -19.97 -7.45 -22.52
CA ARG A 443 -20.49 -8.50 -23.42
C ARG A 443 -19.70 -9.80 -23.27
N ASP A 444 -18.40 -9.71 -23.02
CA ASP A 444 -17.49 -10.86 -22.97
C ASP A 444 -17.24 -11.36 -21.53
N THR A 445 -17.95 -10.83 -20.53
CA THR A 445 -17.76 -11.19 -19.12
C THR A 445 -18.28 -12.62 -18.85
N PRO A 446 -17.42 -13.57 -18.41
CA PRO A 446 -17.84 -14.95 -18.20
C PRO A 446 -18.73 -15.11 -16.95
N PRO A 447 -19.57 -16.15 -16.89
CA PRO A 447 -20.28 -16.48 -15.67
C PRO A 447 -19.31 -17.06 -14.63
N LEU A 448 -19.53 -16.76 -13.34
CA LEU A 448 -18.71 -17.32 -12.25
C LEU A 448 -18.75 -18.87 -12.23
N THR A 449 -19.86 -19.44 -12.70
CA THR A 449 -20.01 -20.90 -12.82
C THR A 449 -19.03 -21.52 -13.81
N ALA A 450 -18.60 -20.80 -14.85
CA ALA A 450 -17.57 -21.29 -15.77
C ALA A 450 -16.22 -21.43 -15.06
N LEU A 451 -15.81 -20.40 -14.29
CA LEU A 451 -14.59 -20.42 -13.48
C LEU A 451 -14.59 -21.59 -12.49
N ILE A 452 -15.71 -21.82 -11.80
CA ILE A 452 -15.87 -22.95 -10.86
C ILE A 452 -15.79 -24.29 -11.60
N SER A 453 -16.39 -24.40 -12.78
CA SER A 453 -16.32 -25.61 -13.61
C SER A 453 -14.88 -25.91 -14.05
N ASP A 454 -14.16 -24.90 -14.52
CA ASP A 454 -12.78 -25.04 -14.99
C ASP A 454 -11.85 -25.44 -13.84
N ALA A 455 -11.98 -24.80 -12.67
CA ALA A 455 -11.24 -25.16 -11.47
C ALA A 455 -11.54 -26.59 -10.99
N ASN A 456 -12.79 -27.04 -11.11
CA ASN A 456 -13.15 -28.43 -10.80
C ASN A 456 -12.48 -29.42 -11.76
N ALA A 457 -12.44 -29.11 -13.05
CA ALA A 457 -11.78 -29.96 -14.05
C ALA A 457 -10.26 -29.99 -13.86
N GLU A 458 -9.63 -28.86 -13.50
CA GLU A 458 -8.21 -28.79 -13.14
C GLU A 458 -7.88 -29.62 -11.89
N ALA A 459 -8.64 -29.45 -10.83
CA ALA A 459 -8.45 -30.22 -9.60
C ALA A 459 -8.64 -31.72 -9.82
N LEU A 460 -9.61 -32.15 -10.63
CA LEU A 460 -9.79 -33.57 -10.96
C LEU A 460 -8.61 -34.13 -11.77
N ARG A 461 -8.06 -33.35 -12.71
CA ARG A 461 -6.85 -33.71 -13.45
C ARG A 461 -5.66 -33.87 -12.50
N TRP A 462 -5.46 -32.91 -11.60
CA TRP A 462 -4.41 -32.98 -10.58
C TRP A 462 -4.60 -34.21 -9.67
N GLN A 463 -5.81 -34.46 -9.18
CA GLN A 463 -6.12 -35.63 -8.33
C GLN A 463 -5.82 -36.95 -9.05
N GLY A 464 -6.17 -37.07 -10.34
CA GLY A 464 -5.86 -38.24 -11.14
C GLY A 464 -4.34 -38.44 -11.33
N GLN A 465 -3.62 -37.35 -11.59
CA GLN A 465 -2.16 -37.38 -11.71
C GLN A 465 -1.45 -37.70 -10.39
N ALA A 466 -1.90 -37.11 -9.28
CA ALA A 466 -1.32 -37.32 -7.96
C ALA A 466 -1.51 -38.74 -7.43
N ALA A 467 -2.52 -39.47 -7.93
CA ALA A 467 -2.86 -40.83 -7.54
C ALA A 467 -2.56 -41.87 -8.64
N SER A 468 -1.76 -41.52 -9.65
CA SER A 468 -1.61 -42.31 -10.87
C SER A 468 -0.93 -43.66 -10.63
N SER A 469 0.13 -43.68 -9.82
CA SER A 469 0.94 -44.87 -9.56
C SER A 469 0.23 -45.88 -8.66
N LYS A 470 0.11 -47.12 -9.14
CA LYS A 470 -0.48 -48.26 -8.43
C LYS A 470 0.56 -49.29 -8.01
N THR A 471 1.77 -49.19 -8.54
CA THR A 471 2.91 -50.01 -8.13
C THR A 471 4.10 -49.13 -7.74
N LEU A 472 5.03 -49.71 -6.98
CA LEU A 472 6.30 -49.05 -6.64
C LEU A 472 7.10 -48.67 -7.90
N GLN A 473 7.09 -49.53 -8.92
CA GLN A 473 7.79 -49.26 -10.18
C GLN A 473 7.22 -48.01 -10.86
N GLU A 474 5.90 -47.91 -11.00
CA GLU A 474 5.24 -46.74 -11.57
C GLU A 474 5.55 -45.47 -10.76
N ALA A 475 5.55 -45.55 -9.42
CA ALA A 475 5.88 -44.41 -8.55
C ALA A 475 7.33 -43.94 -8.74
N VAL A 476 8.28 -44.86 -8.93
CA VAL A 476 9.68 -44.53 -9.23
C VAL A 476 9.81 -43.87 -10.60
N GLU A 477 9.13 -44.41 -11.62
CA GLU A 477 9.13 -43.86 -12.97
C GLU A 477 8.49 -42.46 -13.00
N ALA A 478 7.34 -42.27 -12.35
CA ALA A 478 6.67 -40.99 -12.24
C ALA A 478 7.54 -39.96 -11.50
N TYR A 479 8.21 -40.37 -10.42
CA TYR A 479 9.17 -39.52 -9.71
C TYR A 479 10.30 -39.06 -10.64
N GLN A 480 10.93 -39.97 -11.37
CA GLN A 480 12.04 -39.66 -12.27
C GLN A 480 11.61 -38.75 -13.41
N GLN A 481 10.43 -38.99 -14.00
CA GLN A 481 9.87 -38.14 -15.04
C GLN A 481 9.61 -36.72 -14.54
N ARG A 482 9.13 -36.56 -13.31
CA ARG A 482 8.77 -35.27 -12.73
C ARG A 482 9.98 -34.47 -12.25
N HIS A 483 10.90 -35.12 -11.53
CA HIS A 483 12.00 -34.44 -10.84
C HIS A 483 13.34 -34.54 -11.60
N GLY A 484 13.44 -35.40 -12.62
CA GLY A 484 14.65 -35.59 -13.42
C GLY A 484 15.79 -36.34 -12.71
N ILE A 485 15.57 -36.81 -11.48
CA ILE A 485 16.54 -37.50 -10.63
C ILE A 485 15.90 -38.77 -10.04
N PRO A 486 16.69 -39.78 -9.62
CA PRO A 486 16.15 -40.93 -8.91
C PRO A 486 15.53 -40.53 -7.55
N PRO A 487 14.55 -41.28 -7.02
CA PRO A 487 14.05 -41.08 -5.66
C PRO A 487 15.14 -41.29 -4.61
N PRO A 488 15.02 -40.72 -3.40
CA PRO A 488 15.99 -40.97 -2.32
C PRO A 488 15.93 -42.43 -1.84
N PRO A 489 16.96 -42.94 -1.15
CA PRO A 489 16.90 -44.24 -0.47
C PRO A 489 15.68 -44.37 0.45
N ASN A 490 15.22 -45.60 0.68
CA ASN A 490 14.01 -45.94 1.43
C ASN A 490 12.69 -45.39 0.83
N PHE A 491 12.68 -45.05 -0.47
CA PHE A 491 11.45 -44.67 -1.17
C PHE A 491 10.39 -45.76 -1.18
N ASP A 492 10.80 -47.04 -1.23
CA ASP A 492 9.92 -48.20 -1.07
C ASP A 492 9.19 -48.19 0.28
N LYS A 493 9.91 -47.85 1.37
CA LYS A 493 9.33 -47.77 2.71
C LYS A 493 8.33 -46.63 2.82
N TRP A 494 8.63 -45.49 2.20
CA TRP A 494 7.69 -44.39 2.11
C TRP A 494 6.45 -44.75 1.29
N TYR A 495 6.63 -45.43 0.15
CA TYR A 495 5.53 -45.88 -0.69
C TYR A 495 4.60 -46.85 0.05
N ASP A 496 5.16 -47.86 0.72
CA ASP A 496 4.41 -48.81 1.56
C ASP A 496 3.67 -48.09 2.71
N PHE A 497 4.32 -47.10 3.34
CA PHE A 497 3.71 -46.28 4.38
C PHE A 497 2.53 -45.47 3.84
N ALA A 498 2.69 -44.79 2.71
CA ALA A 498 1.63 -44.02 2.07
C ALA A 498 0.42 -44.89 1.68
N LEU A 499 0.65 -46.09 1.16
CA LEU A 499 -0.40 -47.07 0.87
C LEU A 499 -1.10 -47.56 2.13
N GLY A 500 -0.35 -47.92 3.18
CA GLY A 500 -0.89 -48.36 4.46
C GLY A 500 -1.80 -47.33 5.14
N HIS A 501 -1.57 -46.04 4.88
CA HIS A 501 -2.39 -44.94 5.36
C HIS A 501 -3.51 -44.51 4.41
N ASN A 502 -3.68 -45.21 3.27
CA ASN A 502 -4.63 -44.86 2.22
C ASN A 502 -4.45 -43.40 1.75
N SER A 503 -3.21 -42.96 1.53
CA SER A 503 -2.94 -41.62 1.01
C SER A 503 -3.50 -41.48 -0.41
N PRO A 504 -4.31 -40.45 -0.71
CA PRO A 504 -4.75 -40.17 -2.07
C PRO A 504 -3.66 -39.50 -2.93
N VAL A 505 -2.52 -39.14 -2.35
CA VAL A 505 -1.41 -38.46 -3.02
C VAL A 505 -0.14 -39.31 -2.90
N ILE A 506 0.36 -39.76 -4.05
CA ILE A 506 1.57 -40.58 -4.20
C ILE A 506 2.58 -39.86 -5.10
N ASP A 507 2.15 -39.31 -6.23
CA ASP A 507 3.08 -38.86 -7.27
C ASP A 507 3.38 -37.36 -7.26
N ASP A 508 2.66 -36.56 -6.45
CA ASP A 508 2.72 -35.10 -6.49
C ASP A 508 3.14 -34.46 -5.16
N PHE A 509 4.39 -34.03 -5.11
CA PHE A 509 5.04 -33.35 -3.98
C PHE A 509 5.99 -32.25 -4.49
N ALA A 510 5.53 -31.45 -5.46
CA ALA A 510 6.36 -30.43 -6.09
C ALA A 510 6.82 -29.34 -5.09
N GLN A 511 6.02 -29.03 -4.07
CA GLN A 511 6.36 -28.10 -2.99
C GLN A 511 7.65 -28.51 -2.27
N ILE A 512 7.79 -29.80 -1.92
CA ILE A 512 9.00 -30.32 -1.28
C ILE A 512 10.22 -30.10 -2.18
N SER A 513 10.08 -30.42 -3.48
CA SER A 513 11.19 -30.23 -4.42
C SER A 513 11.56 -28.76 -4.61
N ALA A 514 10.58 -27.87 -4.69
CA ALA A 514 10.79 -26.44 -4.82
C ALA A 514 11.49 -25.85 -3.59
N ASP A 515 11.06 -26.23 -2.38
CA ASP A 515 11.66 -25.76 -1.13
C ASP A 515 13.08 -26.27 -0.92
N LEU A 516 13.37 -27.49 -1.36
CA LEU A 516 14.69 -28.11 -1.18
C LEU A 516 15.70 -27.73 -2.27
N LEU A 517 15.25 -27.26 -3.43
CA LEU A 517 16.11 -26.99 -4.58
C LEU A 517 17.28 -26.04 -4.24
N PRO A 518 17.11 -24.91 -3.55
CA PRO A 518 18.24 -24.01 -3.24
C PRO A 518 19.34 -24.68 -2.40
N PHE A 519 18.99 -25.64 -1.55
CA PHE A 519 19.94 -26.34 -0.68
C PHE A 519 20.84 -27.32 -1.43
N TRP A 520 20.45 -27.78 -2.63
CA TRP A 520 21.35 -28.52 -3.53
C TRP A 520 22.49 -27.64 -4.08
N GLY A 521 22.34 -26.32 -4.02
CA GLY A 521 23.40 -25.36 -4.36
C GLY A 521 24.44 -25.14 -3.26
N VAL A 522 24.19 -25.65 -2.04
CA VAL A 522 25.08 -25.49 -0.87
C VAL A 522 25.74 -26.82 -0.53
N GLU A 523 27.01 -26.82 -0.12
CA GLU A 523 27.70 -28.05 0.31
C GLU A 523 26.98 -28.69 1.52
N PRO A 524 26.77 -30.02 1.54
CA PRO A 524 26.08 -30.68 2.67
C PRO A 524 26.72 -30.41 4.03
N SER A 525 28.05 -30.36 4.10
CA SER A 525 28.80 -30.06 5.33
C SER A 525 28.47 -28.68 5.92
N VAL A 526 28.24 -27.68 5.06
CA VAL A 526 27.86 -26.31 5.45
C VAL A 526 26.44 -26.30 6.02
N ILE A 527 25.50 -27.02 5.38
CA ILE A 527 24.12 -27.15 5.89
C ILE A 527 24.13 -27.76 7.29
N ARG A 528 24.90 -28.84 7.50
CA ARG A 528 25.02 -29.49 8.81
C ARG A 528 25.63 -28.58 9.87
N LYS A 529 26.66 -27.81 9.50
CA LYS A 529 27.29 -26.82 10.37
C LYS A 529 26.32 -25.72 10.78
N GLN A 530 25.62 -25.10 9.82
CA GLN A 530 24.63 -24.06 10.09
C GLN A 530 23.51 -24.58 11.00
N THR A 531 23.01 -25.78 10.73
CA THR A 531 21.98 -26.43 11.56
C THR A 531 22.48 -26.59 13.00
N SER A 532 23.67 -27.19 13.18
CA SER A 532 24.24 -27.43 14.50
C SER A 532 24.47 -26.13 15.28
N GLN A 533 24.93 -25.07 14.60
CA GLN A 533 25.07 -23.74 15.20
C GLN A 533 23.73 -23.16 15.67
N MET A 534 22.66 -23.26 14.86
CA MET A 534 21.34 -22.77 15.24
C MET A 534 20.75 -23.51 16.45
N LEU A 535 21.00 -24.81 16.58
CA LEU A 535 20.48 -25.61 17.69
C LEU A 535 21.12 -25.26 19.05
N GLU A 536 22.29 -24.61 19.02
CA GLU A 536 23.10 -24.27 20.19
C GLU A 536 22.99 -22.79 20.58
N ASP A 537 22.56 -21.92 19.67
CA ASP A 537 22.35 -20.47 19.89
C ASP A 537 21.26 -20.14 20.94
N GLY A 538 20.72 -21.15 21.62
CA GLY A 538 19.83 -21.01 22.76
C GLY A 538 18.41 -20.57 22.37
N SER A 539 17.63 -20.20 23.39
CA SER A 539 16.27 -19.66 23.21
C SER A 539 16.24 -18.28 22.53
N SER A 540 17.38 -17.58 22.43
CA SER A 540 17.51 -16.24 21.83
C SER A 540 17.11 -16.21 20.35
N SER A 541 17.39 -17.29 19.62
CA SER A 541 17.08 -17.41 18.19
C SER A 541 15.64 -17.85 17.93
N MET A 542 14.88 -18.28 18.96
CA MET A 542 13.56 -18.89 18.82
C MET A 542 13.54 -20.04 17.79
N ILE A 543 14.61 -20.84 17.76
CA ILE A 543 14.70 -22.08 16.96
C ILE A 543 14.48 -23.28 17.89
N GLY A 544 13.62 -24.20 17.47
CA GLY A 544 13.45 -25.51 18.08
C GLY A 544 14.32 -26.55 17.38
N GLY A 545 14.75 -27.57 18.11
CA GLY A 545 15.62 -28.61 17.58
C GLY A 545 15.11 -30.02 17.79
N LEU A 546 15.27 -30.86 16.76
CA LEU A 546 15.12 -32.31 16.85
C LEU A 546 16.39 -32.99 16.31
N LYS A 547 16.93 -33.95 17.07
CA LYS A 547 18.03 -34.81 16.65
C LYS A 547 17.50 -36.24 16.53
N ILE A 548 17.66 -36.83 15.35
CA ILE A 548 17.29 -38.22 15.06
C ILE A 548 18.57 -39.03 15.02
N ARG A 549 18.64 -40.11 15.81
CA ARG A 549 19.77 -41.03 15.86
C ARG A 549 19.27 -42.46 15.85
N LYS A 550 19.58 -43.22 14.80
CA LYS A 550 19.13 -44.63 14.65
C LYS A 550 17.62 -44.82 14.89
N GLY A 551 16.81 -43.83 14.52
CA GLY A 551 15.36 -43.82 14.72
C GLY A 551 14.87 -43.31 16.07
N ASP A 552 15.75 -43.08 17.04
CA ASP A 552 15.42 -42.39 18.29
C ASP A 552 15.41 -40.88 18.08
N ILE A 553 14.49 -40.16 18.74
CA ILE A 553 14.31 -38.71 18.59
C ILE A 553 14.62 -38.03 19.92
N GLU A 554 15.62 -37.14 19.92
CA GLU A 554 15.95 -36.25 21.02
C GLU A 554 15.53 -34.80 20.72
N LEU A 555 14.93 -34.14 21.70
CA LEU A 555 14.56 -32.72 21.61
C LEU A 555 15.74 -31.87 22.08
N SER A 556 16.00 -30.74 21.40
CA SER A 556 17.01 -29.79 21.85
C SER A 556 16.64 -29.23 23.23
N PRO A 557 17.59 -29.22 24.20
CA PRO A 557 17.37 -28.67 25.54
C PRO A 557 17.15 -27.15 25.54
N HIS A 558 17.46 -26.47 24.44
CA HIS A 558 17.36 -25.02 24.29
C HIS A 558 15.98 -24.53 23.83
N THR A 559 15.06 -25.45 23.51
CA THR A 559 13.70 -25.10 23.13
C THR A 559 12.98 -24.39 24.29
N PRO A 560 12.46 -23.17 24.11
CA PRO A 560 11.71 -22.46 25.14
C PRO A 560 10.53 -23.28 25.66
N GLY A 561 10.30 -23.29 26.98
CA GLY A 561 9.22 -24.06 27.59
C GLY A 561 7.82 -23.73 27.03
N THR A 562 7.59 -22.47 26.66
CA THR A 562 6.34 -22.00 26.04
C THR A 562 6.08 -22.60 24.65
N HIS A 563 7.13 -23.06 23.96
CA HIS A 563 7.09 -23.56 22.58
C HIS A 563 7.44 -25.05 22.50
N ARG A 564 7.79 -25.69 23.63
CA ARG A 564 8.16 -27.12 23.72
C ARG A 564 7.10 -28.06 23.14
N TRP A 565 5.83 -27.75 23.31
CA TRP A 565 4.71 -28.54 22.77
C TRP A 565 4.78 -28.71 21.25
N MET A 566 5.36 -27.75 20.51
CA MET A 566 5.54 -27.87 19.07
C MET A 566 6.56 -28.94 18.71
N MET A 567 7.69 -28.97 19.44
CA MET A 567 8.72 -30.00 19.22
C MET A 567 8.22 -31.38 19.61
N GLU A 568 7.44 -31.48 20.69
CA GLU A 568 6.78 -32.73 21.07
C GLU A 568 5.77 -33.19 20.00
N GLY A 569 5.01 -32.26 19.42
CA GLY A 569 4.10 -32.55 18.31
C GLY A 569 4.83 -33.04 17.04
N LEU A 570 5.95 -32.40 16.68
CA LEU A 570 6.79 -32.83 15.56
C LEU A 570 7.43 -34.20 15.83
N ALA A 571 7.97 -34.42 17.03
CA ALA A 571 8.55 -35.70 17.41
C ALA A 571 7.50 -36.82 17.32
N LYS A 572 6.27 -36.57 17.78
CA LYS A 572 5.14 -37.51 17.66
C LYS A 572 4.78 -37.80 16.20
N MET A 573 4.79 -36.79 15.34
CA MET A 573 4.53 -36.95 13.89
C MET A 573 5.62 -37.77 13.19
N ILE A 574 6.88 -37.65 13.61
CA ILE A 574 8.03 -38.31 12.96
C ILE A 574 8.23 -39.75 13.45
N LEU A 575 7.93 -40.01 14.73
CA LEU A 575 8.17 -41.30 15.38
C LEU A 575 7.69 -42.54 14.60
N PRO A 576 6.50 -42.56 13.93
CA PRO A 576 6.02 -43.74 13.21
C PRO A 576 6.96 -44.25 12.10
N PHE A 577 7.77 -43.36 11.52
CA PHE A 577 8.67 -43.68 10.41
C PHE A 577 10.14 -43.39 10.68
N ALA A 578 10.49 -42.89 11.88
CA ALA A 578 11.85 -42.47 12.24
C ALA A 578 12.93 -43.55 12.01
N LYS A 579 12.60 -44.83 12.21
CA LYS A 579 13.50 -45.98 11.98
C LYS A 579 14.02 -46.13 10.55
N TRP A 580 13.37 -45.48 9.58
CA TRP A 580 13.78 -45.49 8.16
C TRP A 580 14.48 -44.20 7.73
N LEU A 581 14.64 -43.23 8.64
CA LEU A 581 15.37 -42.00 8.38
C LEU A 581 16.86 -42.19 8.70
N PRO A 582 17.75 -41.45 8.02
CA PRO A 582 19.14 -41.31 8.45
C PRO A 582 19.23 -40.51 9.76
N ASP A 583 20.45 -40.43 10.30
CA ASP A 583 20.73 -39.50 11.39
C ASP A 583 20.59 -38.05 10.91
N LEU A 584 19.75 -37.27 11.58
CA LEU A 584 19.40 -35.90 11.19
C LEU A 584 19.44 -34.94 12.38
N ASP A 585 19.95 -33.73 12.19
CA ASP A 585 19.62 -32.59 13.04
C ASP A 585 18.71 -31.66 12.25
N LEU A 586 17.65 -31.17 12.89
CA LEU A 586 16.58 -30.39 12.26
C LEU A 586 16.31 -29.13 13.08
N ALA A 587 16.34 -27.98 12.42
CA ALA A 587 16.04 -26.68 13.01
C ALA A 587 14.65 -26.19 12.55
N PHE A 588 13.76 -25.96 13.51
CA PHE A 588 12.38 -25.52 13.28
C PHE A 588 12.18 -24.09 13.78
N ASN A 589 11.58 -23.25 12.95
CA ASN A 589 11.08 -21.94 13.34
C ASN A 589 9.96 -22.09 14.38
N LEU A 590 10.09 -21.41 15.52
CA LEU A 590 9.08 -21.40 16.58
C LEU A 590 8.15 -20.18 16.51
N ASP A 591 8.50 -19.16 15.72
CA ASP A 591 7.66 -17.98 15.53
C ASP A 591 6.61 -18.23 14.43
N ASP A 592 5.53 -17.45 14.44
CA ASP A 592 4.46 -17.52 13.42
C ASP A 592 4.97 -17.00 12.05
N GLU A 593 5.84 -15.99 12.06
CA GLU A 593 6.40 -15.33 10.89
C GLU A 593 7.53 -16.14 10.21
N CYS A 594 7.64 -16.09 8.88
CA CYS A 594 8.74 -16.72 8.12
C CYS A 594 10.06 -15.93 8.21
N ARG A 595 11.20 -16.61 7.95
CA ARG A 595 12.53 -16.09 8.33
C ARG A 595 13.52 -15.89 7.20
N ILE A 596 13.49 -16.72 6.16
CA ILE A 596 14.62 -16.84 5.22
C ILE A 596 14.31 -16.06 3.94
N ALA A 597 14.81 -14.84 3.83
CA ALA A 597 14.53 -13.92 2.73
C ALA A 597 15.78 -13.73 1.85
N VAL A 598 16.11 -14.76 1.07
CA VAL A 598 17.28 -14.76 0.18
C VAL A 598 17.07 -13.78 -0.98
N PRO A 599 17.99 -12.82 -1.22
CA PRO A 599 17.92 -11.95 -2.39
C PRO A 599 17.79 -12.75 -3.69
N TYR A 600 17.03 -12.21 -4.65
CA TYR A 600 16.71 -12.91 -5.90
C TYR A 600 17.96 -13.38 -6.66
N GLU A 601 18.97 -12.52 -6.75
CA GLU A 601 20.22 -12.80 -7.46
C GLU A 601 20.99 -13.96 -6.82
N ASP A 602 21.04 -14.02 -5.49
CA ASP A 602 21.70 -15.10 -4.75
C ASP A 602 20.90 -16.41 -4.86
N HIS A 603 19.58 -16.32 -4.81
CA HIS A 603 18.69 -17.46 -4.98
C HIS A 603 18.83 -18.10 -6.37
N GLU A 604 18.94 -17.31 -7.44
CA GLU A 604 19.18 -17.81 -8.79
C GLU A 604 20.53 -18.55 -8.90
N LEU A 605 21.59 -18.03 -8.27
CA LEU A 605 22.92 -18.69 -8.25
C LEU A 605 22.88 -20.04 -7.52
N LEU A 606 22.11 -20.12 -6.43
CA LEU A 606 21.86 -21.35 -5.68
C LEU A 606 21.09 -22.36 -6.54
N GLN A 607 20.03 -21.93 -7.23
CA GLN A 607 19.28 -22.79 -8.14
C GLN A 607 20.11 -23.29 -9.33
N ASP A 608 20.96 -22.46 -9.92
CA ASP A 608 21.84 -22.88 -11.01
C ASP A 608 22.88 -23.91 -10.55
N SER A 609 23.40 -23.74 -9.34
CA SER A 609 24.30 -24.72 -8.72
C SER A 609 23.56 -26.04 -8.42
N ALA A 610 22.32 -25.96 -7.95
CA ALA A 610 21.44 -27.10 -7.72
C ALA A 610 21.13 -27.89 -9.01
N ARG A 611 20.81 -27.21 -10.11
CA ARG A 611 20.58 -27.85 -11.43
C ARG A 611 21.81 -28.62 -11.91
N LYS A 612 23.01 -28.10 -11.67
CA LYS A 612 24.27 -28.80 -11.97
C LYS A 612 24.46 -30.04 -11.10
N ALA A 613 24.10 -29.98 -9.82
CA ALA A 613 24.13 -31.14 -8.92
C ALA A 613 23.14 -32.22 -9.35
N HIS A 614 21.91 -31.84 -9.72
CA HIS A 614 20.92 -32.76 -10.30
C HIS A 614 21.45 -33.41 -11.59
N ALA A 615 22.04 -32.63 -12.51
CA ALA A 615 22.60 -33.17 -13.74
C ALA A 615 23.69 -34.22 -13.51
N ARG A 616 24.55 -34.03 -12.49
CA ARG A 616 25.56 -35.03 -12.09
C ARG A 616 24.91 -36.29 -11.52
N LEU A 617 23.87 -36.14 -10.71
CA LEU A 617 23.11 -37.26 -10.19
C LEU A 617 22.42 -38.06 -11.29
N SER A 618 21.74 -37.40 -12.23
CA SER A 618 21.07 -38.05 -13.36
C SER A 618 22.05 -38.79 -14.30
N ALA A 619 23.31 -38.34 -14.37
CA ALA A 619 24.35 -38.99 -15.16
C ALA A 619 24.99 -40.21 -14.47
N THR A 620 24.71 -40.44 -13.19
CA THR A 620 25.29 -41.56 -12.44
C THR A 620 24.64 -42.89 -12.84
N SER A 621 25.44 -43.88 -13.21
CA SER A 621 24.93 -45.22 -13.56
C SER A 621 24.37 -45.94 -12.33
N THR A 622 23.41 -46.86 -12.54
CA THR A 622 22.78 -47.64 -11.47
C THR A 622 23.78 -48.41 -10.60
N GLY A 623 24.87 -48.93 -11.19
CA GLY A 623 25.93 -49.63 -10.47
C GLY A 623 26.86 -48.73 -9.63
N GLY A 624 26.83 -47.42 -9.84
CA GLY A 624 27.58 -46.42 -9.05
C GLY A 624 26.77 -45.72 -7.97
N MET A 625 25.49 -46.12 -7.81
CA MET A 625 24.55 -45.44 -6.92
C MET A 625 24.63 -45.98 -5.49
N ALA A 626 24.73 -45.08 -4.52
CA ALA A 626 24.50 -45.39 -3.11
C ALA A 626 23.00 -45.57 -2.87
N THR A 627 22.59 -46.81 -2.59
CA THR A 627 21.16 -47.20 -2.47
C THR A 627 20.64 -47.19 -1.04
N THR A 628 21.50 -46.93 -0.05
CA THR A 628 21.15 -46.92 1.37
C THR A 628 21.72 -45.70 2.09
N PHE A 629 21.01 -45.23 3.12
CA PHE A 629 21.60 -44.36 4.14
C PHE A 629 22.57 -45.20 4.98
N GLU A 630 23.88 -44.90 4.91
CA GLU A 630 24.87 -45.64 5.69
C GLU A 630 24.94 -45.05 7.10
N ALA A 631 24.80 -45.90 8.13
CA ALA A 631 24.90 -45.46 9.51
C ALA A 631 26.30 -44.87 9.77
N GLY A 632 26.36 -43.62 10.23
CA GLY A 632 27.61 -42.91 10.51
C GLY A 632 28.35 -42.36 9.29
N SER A 633 27.80 -42.43 8.06
CA SER A 633 28.42 -41.79 6.88
C SER A 633 28.30 -40.26 6.90
N VAL A 634 27.38 -39.73 7.71
CA VAL A 634 27.16 -38.29 7.90
C VAL A 634 27.64 -37.92 9.30
N SER A 635 28.65 -37.06 9.37
CA SER A 635 29.10 -36.46 10.63
C SER A 635 28.35 -35.15 10.87
N TRP A 636 27.60 -35.11 11.97
CA TRP A 636 27.01 -33.90 12.52
C TRP A 636 28.03 -33.29 13.50
N PRO A 637 28.54 -32.08 13.23
CA PRO A 637 29.58 -31.49 14.06
C PRO A 637 29.09 -31.31 15.49
N GLU A 638 29.96 -31.63 16.46
CA GLU A 638 29.67 -31.26 17.84
C GLU A 638 29.68 -29.74 17.99
N PRO A 639 28.86 -29.20 18.92
CA PRO A 639 28.81 -27.77 19.20
C PRO A 639 30.20 -27.20 19.53
N GLU A 640 30.72 -26.30 18.71
CA GLU A 640 31.89 -25.51 19.10
C GLU A 640 31.48 -24.55 20.23
N LYS A 641 32.01 -24.78 21.44
CA LYS A 641 31.93 -23.81 22.54
C LYS A 641 32.86 -22.64 22.22
N GLU A 642 32.24 -21.52 21.83
CA GLU A 642 32.79 -20.15 21.63
C GLU A 642 33.30 -19.75 20.23
N SER A 643 32.61 -18.77 19.63
CA SER A 643 33.02 -17.36 19.63
C SER A 643 31.80 -16.49 19.30
N MET A 644 31.79 -15.21 19.68
CA MET A 644 30.71 -14.25 19.37
C MET A 644 30.56 -14.07 17.84
N SER A 645 29.87 -15.01 17.19
CA SER A 645 29.37 -14.84 15.84
C SER A 645 28.29 -13.74 15.88
N PRO A 646 28.19 -12.87 14.87
CA PRO A 646 27.03 -11.98 14.76
C PRO A 646 25.75 -12.83 14.79
N PRO A 647 24.63 -12.28 15.32
CA PRO A 647 23.40 -13.04 15.44
C PRO A 647 22.96 -13.55 14.06
N LEU A 648 22.67 -14.85 13.97
CA LEU A 648 22.26 -15.52 12.72
C LEU A 648 20.96 -14.93 12.14
N PHE A 649 20.12 -14.38 13.01
CA PHE A 649 18.87 -13.73 12.68
C PHE A 649 18.82 -12.33 13.31
N VAL A 650 18.25 -11.38 12.57
CA VAL A 650 18.01 -10.03 13.06
C VAL A 650 16.52 -9.88 13.38
N GLU A 651 16.20 -9.30 14.53
CA GLU A 651 14.82 -9.05 14.97
C GLU A 651 14.24 -7.81 14.29
N TYR A 652 13.03 -7.95 13.75
CA TYR A 652 12.21 -6.91 13.14
C TYR A 652 10.84 -6.93 13.82
N HIS A 653 10.66 -6.03 14.78
CA HIS A 653 9.42 -5.87 15.54
C HIS A 653 8.81 -4.50 15.23
N ALA A 654 7.52 -4.47 14.88
CA ALA A 654 6.75 -3.26 14.63
C ALA A 654 7.35 -2.30 13.56
N VAL A 655 8.12 -2.83 12.61
CA VAL A 655 8.77 -2.06 11.54
C VAL A 655 8.38 -2.61 10.15
N PRO A 656 8.27 -1.78 9.09
CA PRO A 656 7.97 -2.29 7.75
C PRO A 656 9.07 -3.20 7.22
N VAL A 657 8.71 -4.37 6.68
CA VAL A 657 9.69 -5.35 6.16
C VAL A 657 9.65 -5.51 4.64
N PHE A 658 8.60 -4.99 3.98
CA PHE A 658 8.40 -5.19 2.55
C PHE A 658 9.59 -4.74 1.69
N ARG A 659 10.16 -3.57 1.94
CA ARG A 659 11.27 -3.04 1.12
C ARG A 659 12.62 -3.67 1.45
N ASP A 660 12.79 -4.12 2.70
CA ASP A 660 14.09 -4.59 3.19
C ASP A 660 14.28 -6.12 3.02
N PHE A 661 13.19 -6.88 2.95
CA PHE A 661 13.22 -8.34 2.81
C PHE A 661 12.39 -8.88 1.65
N VAL A 662 11.21 -8.33 1.39
CA VAL A 662 10.31 -8.89 0.37
C VAL A 662 10.67 -8.44 -1.04
N ALA A 663 10.82 -7.14 -1.28
CA ALA A 663 11.18 -6.63 -2.59
C ALA A 663 12.55 -7.17 -3.09
N PRO A 664 13.58 -7.33 -2.25
CA PRO A 664 14.85 -7.95 -2.67
C PRO A 664 14.75 -9.42 -3.11
N THR A 665 13.76 -10.18 -2.64
CA THR A 665 13.55 -11.58 -3.09
C THR A 665 12.91 -11.65 -4.48
N CYS A 666 12.51 -10.51 -5.06
CA CYS A 666 11.85 -10.43 -6.35
C CYS A 666 12.81 -10.14 -7.51
N PRO A 667 12.45 -10.52 -8.76
CA PRO A 667 13.19 -10.17 -9.96
C PRO A 667 13.50 -8.66 -10.05
N PRO A 668 14.67 -8.23 -10.56
CA PRO A 668 15.06 -6.81 -10.63
C PRO A 668 14.07 -5.90 -11.36
N ASP A 669 13.34 -6.43 -12.34
CA ASP A 669 12.36 -5.74 -13.17
C ASP A 669 10.92 -5.80 -12.60
N SER A 670 10.72 -6.49 -11.48
CA SER A 670 9.42 -6.62 -10.82
C SER A 670 8.88 -5.26 -10.33
N LEU A 671 7.56 -5.14 -10.23
CA LEU A 671 6.92 -3.92 -9.71
C LEU A 671 7.22 -3.71 -8.22
N ALA A 672 7.45 -4.77 -7.44
CA ALA A 672 7.87 -4.67 -6.06
C ALA A 672 9.22 -3.93 -5.90
N ARG A 673 10.12 -4.02 -6.89
CA ARG A 673 11.42 -3.30 -6.89
C ARG A 673 11.38 -1.96 -7.61
N THR A 674 10.62 -1.87 -8.71
CA THR A 674 10.64 -0.71 -9.62
C THR A 674 9.50 0.28 -9.40
N TRP A 675 8.48 -0.09 -8.62
CA TRP A 675 7.29 0.73 -8.42
C TRP A 675 6.90 0.86 -6.95
N ARG A 676 6.29 1.99 -6.62
CA ARG A 676 5.87 2.35 -5.28
C ARG A 676 4.38 2.63 -5.25
N TRP A 677 3.78 2.31 -4.11
CA TRP A 677 2.39 2.63 -3.82
C TRP A 677 2.30 3.10 -2.38
N TRP A 678 2.25 4.42 -2.18
CA TRP A 678 2.21 4.99 -0.82
C TRP A 678 0.79 5.31 -0.35
N ASN A 679 -0.17 5.39 -1.28
CA ASN A 679 -1.53 5.82 -1.01
C ASN A 679 -2.34 4.68 -0.36
N ARG A 680 -2.31 4.65 0.98
CA ARG A 680 -3.04 3.65 1.77
C ARG A 680 -4.57 3.79 1.73
N LYS A 681 -5.08 4.90 1.19
CA LYS A 681 -6.53 5.18 1.11
C LYS A 681 -7.17 4.50 -0.11
N GLU A 682 -6.44 4.43 -1.22
CA GLU A 682 -6.97 3.97 -2.50
C GLU A 682 -6.42 2.62 -2.93
N THR A 683 -7.28 1.83 -3.56
CA THR A 683 -6.98 0.46 -3.98
C THR A 683 -6.18 0.47 -5.27
N CYS A 684 -5.03 -0.21 -5.28
CA CYS A 684 -4.28 -0.45 -6.49
C CYS A 684 -4.95 -1.55 -7.34
N THR A 685 -5.84 -1.18 -8.24
CA THR A 685 -6.49 -2.11 -9.17
C THR A 685 -5.50 -2.73 -10.14
N ARG A 686 -4.48 -1.98 -10.59
CA ARG A 686 -3.41 -2.47 -11.46
C ARG A 686 -2.59 -3.59 -10.80
N CYS A 687 -2.43 -3.54 -9.48
CA CYS A 687 -1.75 -4.59 -8.71
C CYS A 687 -2.60 -5.87 -8.64
N ALA A 688 -3.92 -5.72 -8.56
CA ALA A 688 -4.86 -6.84 -8.49
C ALA A 688 -5.22 -7.44 -9.87
N ALA A 689 -5.14 -6.64 -10.93
CA ALA A 689 -5.58 -7.01 -12.28
C ALA A 689 -4.95 -8.33 -12.81
N PRO A 690 -3.66 -8.63 -12.60
CA PRO A 690 -3.06 -9.86 -13.13
C PRO A 690 -3.69 -11.16 -12.61
N HIS A 691 -4.24 -11.16 -11.40
CA HIS A 691 -4.83 -12.36 -10.76
C HIS A 691 -6.33 -12.24 -10.50
N SER A 692 -6.96 -11.17 -11.00
CA SER A 692 -8.38 -10.90 -10.82
C SER A 692 -9.11 -10.92 -12.14
N THR A 693 -10.38 -11.31 -12.13
CA THR A 693 -11.23 -11.26 -13.32
C THR A 693 -12.62 -10.78 -12.95
N LEU A 694 -13.21 -9.95 -13.82
CA LEU A 694 -14.60 -9.55 -13.71
C LEU A 694 -15.48 -10.71 -14.21
N THR A 695 -16.50 -11.07 -13.44
CA THR A 695 -17.50 -12.08 -13.80
C THR A 695 -18.91 -11.47 -13.71
N SER A 696 -19.92 -12.19 -14.20
CA SER A 696 -21.33 -11.80 -14.00
C SER A 696 -21.73 -11.67 -12.51
N ALA A 697 -20.95 -12.25 -11.60
CA ALA A 697 -21.13 -12.19 -10.15
C ALA A 697 -20.28 -11.10 -9.46
N GLY A 698 -19.54 -10.30 -10.24
CA GLY A 698 -18.61 -9.30 -9.74
C GLY A 698 -17.14 -9.68 -9.90
N THR A 699 -16.24 -8.94 -9.24
CA THR A 699 -14.79 -9.17 -9.36
C THR A 699 -14.34 -10.26 -8.40
N VAL A 700 -13.62 -11.26 -8.92
CA VAL A 700 -13.14 -12.40 -8.13
C VAL A 700 -11.66 -12.68 -8.41
N VAL A 701 -11.00 -13.42 -7.51
CA VAL A 701 -9.64 -13.93 -7.73
C VAL A 701 -9.71 -15.12 -8.69
N SER A 702 -9.13 -15.00 -9.88
CA SER A 702 -9.11 -16.07 -10.88
C SER A 702 -7.82 -16.90 -10.84
N ASN A 703 -6.72 -16.34 -10.32
CA ASN A 703 -5.43 -17.02 -10.19
C ASN A 703 -4.90 -16.93 -8.76
N TRP A 704 -5.12 -17.96 -7.95
CA TRP A 704 -4.70 -18.00 -6.54
C TRP A 704 -3.18 -17.96 -6.36
N THR A 705 -2.45 -18.71 -7.20
CA THR A 705 -0.98 -18.75 -7.15
C THR A 705 -0.41 -17.36 -7.37
N LEU A 706 -0.85 -16.68 -8.42
CA LEU A 706 -0.42 -15.32 -8.72
C LEU A 706 -0.95 -14.30 -7.69
N SER A 707 -2.10 -14.51 -7.05
CA SER A 707 -2.56 -13.61 -5.98
C SER A 707 -1.64 -13.60 -4.75
N GLY A 708 -0.89 -14.70 -4.52
CA GLY A 708 0.12 -14.76 -3.47
C GLY A 708 1.48 -14.19 -3.86
N ASP A 709 1.74 -13.99 -5.15
CA ASP A 709 3.00 -13.43 -5.63
C ASP A 709 3.07 -11.94 -5.28
N VAL A 710 3.93 -11.59 -4.34
CA VAL A 710 4.14 -10.22 -3.86
C VAL A 710 4.92 -9.36 -4.85
N CYS A 711 5.58 -9.95 -5.85
CA CYS A 711 6.50 -9.26 -6.74
C CYS A 711 5.83 -8.32 -7.74
N HIS A 712 4.56 -8.53 -8.12
CA HIS A 712 3.77 -7.56 -8.90
C HIS A 712 2.83 -6.68 -8.04
N GLN A 713 2.92 -6.76 -6.71
CA GLN A 713 1.96 -6.13 -5.78
C GLN A 713 2.60 -5.19 -4.75
N PRO A 714 3.21 -4.05 -5.17
CA PRO A 714 3.90 -3.14 -4.26
C PRO A 714 2.99 -2.40 -3.25
N ASP A 715 1.67 -2.43 -3.44
CA ASP A 715 0.69 -1.86 -2.51
C ASP A 715 0.50 -2.71 -1.23
N LEU A 716 0.78 -4.02 -1.29
CA LEU A 716 0.70 -4.90 -0.14
C LEU A 716 1.65 -4.51 1.00
N ALA A 717 2.70 -3.73 0.70
CA ALA A 717 3.64 -3.16 1.67
C ALA A 717 2.95 -2.44 2.85
N TYR A 718 1.70 -1.99 2.67
CA TYR A 718 0.93 -1.26 3.67
C TYR A 718 -0.39 -1.92 4.04
N MET A 719 -0.72 -3.10 3.52
CA MET A 719 -2.08 -3.67 3.59
C MET A 719 -2.18 -4.96 4.41
N ASP A 720 -1.07 -5.39 5.01
CA ASP A 720 -0.96 -6.62 5.78
C ASP A 720 -0.14 -6.41 7.05
N GLY A 721 -0.51 -7.11 8.13
CA GLY A 721 0.13 -6.95 9.44
C GLY A 721 1.58 -7.41 9.46
N PHE A 722 1.88 -8.56 8.84
CA PHE A 722 3.23 -9.09 8.74
C PHE A 722 4.13 -8.17 7.91
N LEU A 723 3.64 -7.68 6.77
CA LEU A 723 4.45 -6.83 5.87
C LEU A 723 4.72 -5.42 6.43
N LEU A 724 3.76 -4.84 7.15
CA LEU A 724 3.83 -3.47 7.64
C LEU A 724 4.42 -3.34 9.05
N SER A 725 4.07 -4.27 9.94
CA SER A 725 4.39 -4.18 11.37
C SER A 725 4.35 -5.58 12.00
N PRO A 726 5.30 -6.47 11.67
CA PRO A 726 5.32 -7.84 12.19
C PRO A 726 5.44 -7.85 13.71
N SER A 727 4.93 -8.92 14.34
CA SER A 727 4.88 -9.03 15.80
C SER A 727 6.23 -9.44 16.36
N THR A 728 6.87 -10.47 15.80
CA THR A 728 8.05 -11.11 16.38
C THR A 728 9.04 -11.61 15.33
N MET A 729 8.98 -11.07 14.11
CA MET A 729 9.78 -11.56 12.99
C MET A 729 11.28 -11.52 13.28
N ARG A 730 11.95 -12.65 13.11
CA ARG A 730 13.41 -12.78 13.09
C ARG A 730 13.84 -13.29 11.73
N SER A 731 14.66 -12.53 11.01
CA SER A 731 14.95 -12.83 9.61
C SER A 731 16.42 -12.69 9.25
N THR A 732 16.82 -13.38 8.18
CA THR A 732 18.14 -13.32 7.56
C THR A 732 18.00 -13.27 6.03
N ARG A 733 19.04 -12.76 5.38
CA ARG A 733 19.18 -12.76 3.91
C ARG A 733 20.01 -13.94 3.39
N ASP A 734 20.65 -14.68 4.29
CA ASP A 734 21.43 -15.86 3.94
C ASP A 734 20.52 -17.10 3.88
N LEU A 735 20.80 -18.02 2.96
CA LEU A 735 20.11 -19.31 2.96
C LEU A 735 20.50 -20.09 4.22
N MET A 736 19.52 -20.38 5.07
CA MET A 736 19.66 -21.17 6.30
C MET A 736 18.67 -22.35 6.30
N PRO A 737 19.06 -23.53 6.84
CA PRO A 737 18.23 -24.73 6.83
C PRO A 737 17.16 -24.71 7.92
N VAL A 738 16.17 -23.84 7.78
CA VAL A 738 15.07 -23.66 8.74
C VAL A 738 13.76 -24.18 8.16
N PHE A 739 13.09 -25.03 8.94
CA PHE A 739 11.75 -25.54 8.66
C PHE A 739 10.70 -24.63 9.30
N SER A 740 9.71 -24.18 8.54
CA SER A 740 8.63 -23.31 9.01
C SER A 740 7.25 -23.88 8.67
N GLN A 741 6.25 -23.56 9.48
CA GLN A 741 4.87 -24.01 9.25
C GLN A 741 4.22 -23.32 8.04
N ALA A 742 4.65 -22.09 7.75
CA ALA A 742 4.18 -21.29 6.64
C ALA A 742 5.22 -20.27 6.19
N LYS A 743 5.07 -19.78 4.95
CA LYS A 743 5.87 -18.67 4.40
C LYS A 743 5.12 -17.91 3.34
N ILE A 744 5.50 -16.68 3.06
CA ILE A 744 5.04 -15.98 1.85
C ILE A 744 5.94 -16.35 0.65
N PRO A 745 5.44 -16.28 -0.59
CA PRO A 745 6.27 -16.46 -1.79
C PRO A 745 7.50 -15.54 -1.78
N GLY A 746 8.65 -16.07 -2.20
CA GLY A 746 9.95 -15.38 -2.15
C GLY A 746 10.82 -15.80 -0.96
N PHE A 747 10.23 -16.34 0.12
CA PHE A 747 10.99 -16.86 1.26
C PHE A 747 11.41 -18.32 1.04
N ALA A 748 12.60 -18.67 1.54
CA ALA A 748 13.25 -19.96 1.34
C ALA A 748 13.11 -20.94 2.53
N ASP A 749 12.28 -20.61 3.53
CA ASP A 749 11.92 -21.55 4.60
C ASP A 749 11.39 -22.88 4.01
N VAL A 750 11.72 -24.02 4.62
CA VAL A 750 11.22 -25.32 4.18
C VAL A 750 9.88 -25.62 4.85
N LEU A 751 8.81 -25.79 4.07
CA LEU A 751 7.48 -25.97 4.63
C LEU A 751 7.27 -27.38 5.22
N HIS A 752 6.76 -27.44 6.45
CA HIS A 752 6.36 -28.69 7.10
C HIS A 752 4.91 -28.65 7.61
N PRO A 753 4.25 -29.80 7.79
CA PRO A 753 2.93 -29.85 8.42
C PRO A 753 2.94 -29.28 9.84
N SER A 754 1.94 -28.46 10.14
CA SER A 754 1.86 -27.75 11.42
C SER A 754 1.58 -28.68 12.61
N PRO A 755 2.37 -28.61 13.70
CA PRO A 755 2.06 -29.25 14.96
C PRO A 755 0.74 -28.77 15.57
N TRP A 756 0.31 -27.54 15.26
CA TRP A 756 -0.98 -27.01 15.72
C TRP A 756 -2.15 -27.87 15.22
N ASN A 757 -2.15 -28.19 13.93
CA ASN A 757 -3.19 -29.01 13.32
C ASN A 757 -3.02 -30.50 13.68
N TYR A 758 -1.79 -31.01 13.68
CA TYR A 758 -1.53 -32.42 14.01
C TYR A 758 -1.91 -32.77 15.46
N MET A 759 -1.65 -31.87 16.40
CA MET A 759 -1.99 -32.07 17.82
C MET A 759 -3.44 -31.71 18.16
N GLY A 760 -4.25 -31.32 17.17
CA GLY A 760 -5.66 -30.98 17.39
C GLY A 760 -5.85 -29.78 18.31
N LYS A 761 -5.07 -28.70 18.14
CA LYS A 761 -5.24 -27.46 18.93
C LYS A 761 -6.51 -26.67 18.57
N ALA A 762 -7.07 -26.94 17.40
CA ALA A 762 -8.41 -26.53 16.98
C ALA A 762 -9.02 -27.71 16.20
N PRO A 763 -9.51 -28.75 16.89
CA PRO A 763 -10.02 -29.94 16.22
C PRO A 763 -11.39 -29.68 15.59
N TYR A 764 -11.76 -30.50 14.61
CA TYR A 764 -13.14 -30.78 14.26
C TYR A 764 -13.42 -32.20 14.78
N ASP A 765 -14.06 -32.32 15.94
CA ASP A 765 -14.27 -33.58 16.63
C ASP A 765 -15.72 -34.11 16.52
N ALA A 766 -16.07 -35.10 17.34
CA ALA A 766 -17.39 -35.71 17.34
C ALA A 766 -18.50 -34.75 17.82
N ASP A 767 -18.18 -33.85 18.75
CA ASP A 767 -19.12 -32.84 19.24
C ASP A 767 -19.33 -31.76 18.17
N ASP A 768 -18.26 -31.38 17.46
CA ASP A 768 -18.35 -30.51 16.27
C ASP A 768 -19.21 -31.14 15.18
N GLU A 769 -19.02 -32.43 14.89
CA GLU A 769 -19.81 -33.17 13.92
C GLU A 769 -21.30 -33.19 14.26
N ALA A 770 -21.62 -33.35 15.55
CA ALA A 770 -23.00 -33.30 16.05
C ALA A 770 -23.60 -31.88 15.99
N ALA A 771 -22.78 -30.84 16.17
CA ALA A 771 -23.21 -29.43 16.10
C ALA A 771 -23.32 -28.89 14.67
N ASP A 772 -22.62 -29.49 13.70
CA ASP A 772 -22.55 -29.06 12.32
C ASP A 772 -23.81 -29.44 11.51
N ALA A 773 -24.86 -28.63 11.67
CA ALA A 773 -26.15 -28.85 11.03
C ALA A 773 -26.06 -28.92 9.48
N PRO A 774 -26.97 -29.64 8.81
CA PRO A 774 -27.08 -29.60 7.34
C PRO A 774 -27.19 -28.18 6.79
N TRP A 775 -26.67 -27.93 5.59
CA TRP A 775 -26.61 -26.60 4.96
C TRP A 775 -27.95 -25.84 4.97
N ALA A 776 -29.05 -26.56 4.69
CA ALA A 776 -30.40 -26.01 4.68
C ALA A 776 -30.81 -25.37 6.03
N GLU A 777 -30.35 -25.95 7.14
CA GLU A 777 -30.65 -25.50 8.51
C GLU A 777 -29.70 -24.41 8.99
N LYS A 778 -28.54 -24.24 8.34
CA LYS A 778 -27.59 -23.19 8.67
C LYS A 778 -28.15 -21.81 8.36
N THR A 779 -27.79 -20.84 9.19
CA THR A 779 -28.07 -19.43 8.96
C THR A 779 -27.34 -18.96 7.70
N ASN A 780 -28.08 -18.34 6.77
CA ASN A 780 -27.48 -17.63 5.63
C ASN A 780 -26.77 -16.36 6.12
N GLY A 781 -25.54 -16.51 6.59
CA GLY A 781 -24.79 -15.43 7.19
C GLY A 781 -23.29 -15.62 7.18
N VAL A 782 -22.58 -14.50 7.06
CA VAL A 782 -21.13 -14.41 7.26
C VAL A 782 -20.86 -14.40 8.76
N PHE A 783 -20.07 -15.36 9.22
CA PHE A 783 -19.69 -15.47 10.62
C PHE A 783 -18.17 -15.50 10.80
N TRP A 784 -17.69 -14.76 11.80
CA TRP A 784 -16.28 -14.76 12.18
C TRP A 784 -16.07 -14.29 13.62
N ARG A 785 -15.21 -15.01 14.34
CA ARG A 785 -14.64 -14.60 15.63
C ARG A 785 -13.13 -14.90 15.63
N GLY A 786 -12.35 -13.94 16.09
CA GLY A 786 -10.90 -14.09 16.21
C GLY A 786 -10.27 -12.94 16.98
N SER A 787 -9.04 -13.13 17.43
CA SER A 787 -8.23 -12.09 18.04
C SER A 787 -7.48 -11.28 16.97
N ALA A 788 -7.04 -10.07 17.35
CA ALA A 788 -6.19 -9.21 16.52
C ALA A 788 -4.72 -9.68 16.61
N THR A 789 -4.34 -10.60 15.74
CA THR A 789 -3.01 -11.25 15.77
C THR A 789 -2.16 -10.97 14.55
N ASP A 790 -2.64 -10.18 13.58
CA ASP A 790 -2.03 -9.91 12.27
C ASP A 790 -0.61 -9.35 12.35
N GLY A 791 -0.36 -8.51 13.35
CA GLY A 791 0.88 -7.78 13.52
C GLY A 791 0.87 -7.02 14.85
N PHE A 792 1.91 -6.22 15.08
CA PHE A 792 1.99 -5.34 16.24
C PHE A 792 1.34 -3.98 15.93
N ALA A 793 0.24 -3.68 16.62
CA ALA A 793 -0.53 -2.48 16.41
C ALA A 793 0.11 -1.26 17.11
N ASP A 794 1.06 -0.62 16.44
CA ASP A 794 1.66 0.63 16.89
C ASP A 794 1.60 1.71 15.79
N HIS A 795 1.61 2.98 16.23
CA HIS A 795 1.66 4.17 15.38
C HIS A 795 0.57 4.21 14.29
N GLY A 796 -0.58 3.59 14.54
CA GLY A 796 -1.72 3.48 13.64
C GLY A 796 -1.59 2.41 12.55
N ALA A 797 -0.62 1.49 12.62
CA ALA A 797 -0.44 0.42 11.63
C ALA A 797 -1.68 -0.50 11.51
N TRP A 798 -2.37 -0.75 12.62
CA TRP A 798 -3.56 -1.61 12.69
C TRP A 798 -4.72 -1.17 11.81
N GLN A 799 -4.78 0.12 11.44
CA GLN A 799 -5.82 0.67 10.56
C GLN A 799 -5.80 0.05 9.16
N SER A 800 -4.69 -0.58 8.79
CA SER A 800 -4.52 -1.25 7.51
C SER A 800 -4.30 -2.77 7.60
N PHE A 801 -4.36 -3.37 8.81
CA PHE A 801 -4.25 -4.82 8.97
C PHE A 801 -5.44 -5.55 8.33
N LEU A 802 -5.19 -6.78 7.86
CA LEU A 802 -6.16 -7.59 7.12
C LEU A 802 -7.44 -7.83 7.93
N ARG A 803 -7.33 -8.37 9.15
CA ARG A 803 -8.48 -8.65 10.03
C ARG A 803 -9.17 -7.39 10.48
N ALA A 804 -8.43 -6.33 10.78
CA ALA A 804 -9.01 -5.05 11.19
C ALA A 804 -9.87 -4.45 10.06
N ARG A 805 -9.36 -4.44 8.82
CA ARG A 805 -10.09 -4.01 7.62
C ARG A 805 -11.30 -4.90 7.34
N PHE A 806 -11.19 -6.21 7.54
CA PHE A 806 -12.32 -7.14 7.42
C PHE A 806 -13.43 -6.83 8.42
N VAL A 807 -13.11 -6.68 9.71
CA VAL A 807 -14.09 -6.39 10.76
C VAL A 807 -14.76 -5.02 10.54
N ASP A 808 -13.99 -3.99 10.18
CA ASP A 808 -14.57 -2.68 9.85
C ASP A 808 -15.43 -2.72 8.58
N GLY A 809 -14.98 -3.42 7.55
CA GLY A 809 -15.71 -3.64 6.31
C GLY A 809 -17.03 -4.39 6.53
N ALA A 810 -17.03 -5.44 7.36
CA ALA A 810 -18.22 -6.21 7.71
C ALA A 810 -19.25 -5.36 8.46
N ARG A 811 -18.81 -4.49 9.37
CA ARG A 811 -19.68 -3.49 10.01
C ARG A 811 -20.30 -2.54 8.97
N THR A 812 -19.49 -2.00 8.08
CA THR A 812 -19.96 -1.08 7.02
C THR A 812 -21.01 -1.75 6.14
N MET A 813 -20.79 -3.01 5.73
CA MET A 813 -21.76 -3.77 4.95
C MET A 813 -23.05 -4.04 5.71
N ARG A 814 -22.97 -4.36 7.01
CA ARG A 814 -24.16 -4.51 7.87
C ARG A 814 -24.98 -3.21 7.94
N GLU A 815 -24.32 -2.06 8.05
CA GLU A 815 -24.98 -0.74 8.04
C GLU A 815 -25.65 -0.44 6.69
N LEU A 816 -24.99 -0.75 5.57
CA LEU A 816 -25.55 -0.59 4.23
C LEU A 816 -26.77 -1.49 3.99
N LEU A 817 -26.72 -2.76 4.40
CA LEU A 817 -27.85 -3.68 4.34
C LEU A 817 -29.03 -3.17 5.19
N ALA A 818 -28.76 -2.64 6.38
CA ALA A 818 -29.78 -2.04 7.24
C ALA A 818 -30.39 -0.75 6.66
N ALA A 819 -29.59 0.09 6.00
CA ALA A 819 -30.07 1.30 5.34
C ALA A 819 -30.95 0.97 4.12
N HIS A 820 -30.54 -0.01 3.31
CA HIS A 820 -31.33 -0.49 2.17
C HIS A 820 -32.71 -0.99 2.61
N LYS A 821 -32.78 -1.72 3.73
CA LYS A 821 -34.03 -2.18 4.34
C LYS A 821 -34.98 -1.03 4.70
N LYS A 822 -34.45 0.10 5.18
CA LYS A 822 -35.27 1.29 5.52
C LYS A 822 -35.82 1.99 4.28
N SER A 823 -35.14 1.87 3.14
CA SER A 823 -35.50 2.53 1.88
C SER A 823 -36.57 1.79 1.07
N ALA A 824 -36.69 0.47 1.21
CA ALA A 824 -37.59 -0.40 0.43
C ALA A 824 -39.05 -0.46 0.96
N GLY A 825 -39.63 0.67 1.35
CA GLY A 825 -40.94 0.74 2.03
C GLY A 825 -42.12 0.07 1.31
N GLY A 826 -42.55 -1.09 1.82
CA GLY A 826 -43.82 -1.76 1.48
C GLY A 826 -44.07 -2.98 2.39
N ALA A 827 -45.19 -3.03 3.12
CA ALA A 827 -45.44 -3.99 4.20
C ALA A 827 -45.57 -5.46 3.75
N GLU A 828 -46.03 -5.72 2.51
CA GLU A 828 -46.21 -7.09 1.99
C GLU A 828 -44.92 -7.71 1.42
N GLN A 829 -43.97 -6.90 0.93
CA GLN A 829 -42.65 -7.39 0.48
C GLN A 829 -41.69 -7.67 1.65
N GLN A 830 -41.99 -7.15 2.85
CA GLN A 830 -41.11 -7.23 4.03
C GLN A 830 -41.07 -8.60 4.71
N GLN A 831 -42.12 -9.44 4.61
CA GLN A 831 -42.13 -10.76 5.26
C GLN A 831 -41.40 -11.84 4.43
N GLN A 832 -41.53 -11.85 3.11
CA GLN A 832 -40.79 -12.80 2.25
C GLN A 832 -39.30 -12.43 2.11
N GLN A 833 -38.95 -11.14 2.14
CA GLN A 833 -37.55 -10.69 2.14
C GLN A 833 -36.82 -10.97 3.47
N GLN A 834 -37.53 -11.09 4.59
CA GLN A 834 -36.91 -11.24 5.92
C GLN A 834 -36.25 -12.62 6.16
N GLN A 835 -36.77 -13.70 5.58
CA GLN A 835 -36.18 -15.05 5.70
C GLN A 835 -35.06 -15.33 4.68
N GLN A 836 -34.84 -14.40 3.74
CA GLN A 836 -33.95 -14.56 2.59
C GLN A 836 -32.72 -13.65 2.63
N GLN A 837 -32.54 -12.87 3.70
CA GLN A 837 -31.55 -11.80 3.77
C GLN A 837 -30.25 -12.26 4.45
N LEU A 838 -29.11 -11.95 3.81
CA LEU A 838 -27.78 -12.23 4.33
C LEU A 838 -27.58 -11.57 5.70
N SER A 839 -27.20 -12.35 6.71
CA SER A 839 -26.77 -11.84 8.02
C SER A 839 -25.25 -11.69 8.08
N ILE A 840 -24.74 -10.68 8.79
CA ILE A 840 -23.29 -10.45 8.96
C ILE A 840 -23.02 -10.35 10.45
N ASN A 841 -22.29 -11.33 10.98
CA ASN A 841 -21.95 -11.45 12.39
C ASN A 841 -20.45 -11.66 12.57
N VAL A 842 -19.71 -10.54 12.54
CA VAL A 842 -18.25 -10.49 12.56
C VAL A 842 -17.81 -9.60 13.71
N SER A 843 -16.88 -10.07 14.53
CA SER A 843 -16.31 -9.30 15.65
C SER A 843 -14.95 -9.85 16.07
N PHE A 844 -14.07 -8.97 16.53
CA PHE A 844 -12.95 -9.39 17.39
C PHE A 844 -13.47 -9.99 18.70
N VAL A 845 -12.63 -10.78 19.37
CA VAL A 845 -12.88 -11.31 20.72
C VAL A 845 -11.68 -11.09 21.62
N GLY A 846 -11.93 -10.96 22.92
CA GLY A 846 -10.89 -10.72 23.93
C GLY A 846 -10.26 -9.33 23.86
N ASP A 847 -9.22 -9.15 24.67
CA ASP A 847 -8.46 -7.92 24.75
C ASP A 847 -7.43 -7.80 23.61
N PHE A 848 -7.13 -6.56 23.21
CA PHE A 848 -6.04 -6.26 22.30
C PHE A 848 -4.73 -6.29 23.09
N ALA A 849 -3.83 -7.24 22.79
CA ALA A 849 -2.60 -7.48 23.56
C ALA A 849 -1.30 -7.23 22.77
N ARG A 850 -1.35 -7.23 21.43
CA ARG A 850 -0.18 -7.01 20.55
C ARG A 850 -0.16 -5.58 20.03
N CYS A 851 -0.11 -4.60 20.92
CA CYS A 851 -0.36 -3.21 20.56
C CYS A 851 0.37 -2.19 21.44
N GLY A 852 0.79 -1.08 20.84
CA GLY A 852 1.00 0.21 21.51
C GLY A 852 -0.27 1.08 21.49
N ASP A 853 -1.20 0.79 20.57
CA ASP A 853 -2.45 1.53 20.34
C ASP A 853 -3.72 0.84 20.91
N CYS A 854 -3.59 -0.02 21.92
CA CYS A 854 -4.66 -0.91 22.40
C CYS A 854 -5.98 -0.17 22.72
N ASP A 855 -5.89 0.98 23.39
CA ASP A 855 -7.06 1.81 23.73
C ASP A 855 -7.79 2.32 22.48
N ALA A 856 -7.04 2.66 21.44
CA ALA A 856 -7.60 3.15 20.18
C ALA A 856 -8.30 2.03 19.40
N GLU A 857 -7.75 0.82 19.41
CA GLU A 857 -8.38 -0.37 18.85
C GLU A 857 -9.67 -0.71 19.59
N ALA A 858 -9.60 -0.82 20.92
CA ALA A 858 -10.76 -1.13 21.78
C ALA A 858 -11.89 -0.12 21.58
N LYS A 859 -11.56 1.19 21.57
CA LYS A 859 -12.55 2.25 21.35
C LYS A 859 -13.20 2.16 19.96
N HIS A 860 -12.46 1.78 18.92
CA HIS A 860 -12.97 1.69 17.56
C HIS A 860 -13.87 0.45 17.34
N PHE A 861 -13.49 -0.71 17.90
CA PHE A 861 -14.20 -1.98 17.69
C PHE A 861 -15.28 -2.27 18.73
N TYR A 862 -15.06 -1.90 20.00
CA TYR A 862 -16.01 -2.15 21.10
C TYR A 862 -16.78 -0.90 21.55
N GLY A 863 -16.32 0.30 21.17
CA GLY A 863 -16.98 1.58 21.48
C GLY A 863 -16.39 2.29 22.71
N PRO A 864 -16.87 3.52 23.01
CA PRO A 864 -16.33 4.32 24.11
C PRO A 864 -16.88 3.88 25.48
N GLY A 865 -16.00 3.55 26.43
CA GLY A 865 -16.33 3.33 27.85
C GLY A 865 -15.17 2.69 28.62
N ASP A 866 -14.98 3.07 29.88
CA ASP A 866 -14.11 2.37 30.82
C ASP A 866 -14.71 0.98 31.07
N GLY A 867 -14.23 -0.04 30.35
CA GLY A 867 -14.82 -1.38 30.35
C GLY A 867 -15.88 -1.63 29.28
N ALA A 868 -15.74 -1.03 28.07
CA ALA A 868 -16.48 -1.48 26.90
C ALA A 868 -16.39 -3.02 26.81
N ALA A 869 -17.52 -3.71 26.99
CA ALA A 869 -17.55 -5.16 27.15
C ALA A 869 -16.84 -5.82 25.97
N THR A 870 -15.67 -6.40 26.24
CA THR A 870 -14.98 -7.20 25.24
C THR A 870 -15.94 -8.26 24.75
N ALA A 871 -16.02 -8.41 23.43
CA ALA A 871 -16.86 -9.46 22.89
C ALA A 871 -16.33 -10.79 23.43
N ALA A 872 -17.18 -11.47 24.20
CA ALA A 872 -16.81 -12.74 24.82
C ALA A 872 -16.39 -13.72 23.73
N SER A 873 -15.37 -14.54 24.04
CA SER A 873 -15.06 -15.70 23.20
C SER A 873 -16.31 -16.57 23.09
N VAL A 874 -16.55 -17.09 21.89
CA VAL A 874 -17.64 -18.04 21.64
C VAL A 874 -17.05 -19.44 21.47
N PRO A 875 -17.78 -20.50 21.84
CA PRO A 875 -17.39 -21.86 21.49
C PRO A 875 -17.10 -21.98 19.98
N PHE A 876 -16.06 -22.72 19.62
CA PHE A 876 -15.66 -22.87 18.21
C PHE A 876 -16.81 -23.47 17.37
N THR A 877 -17.63 -24.33 17.98
CA THR A 877 -18.83 -24.94 17.41
C THR A 877 -19.88 -23.95 16.88
N GLU A 878 -19.88 -22.68 17.34
CA GLU A 878 -20.79 -21.65 16.82
C GLU A 878 -20.54 -21.34 15.33
N HIS A 879 -19.31 -21.55 14.83
CA HIS A 879 -19.01 -21.37 13.41
C HIS A 879 -19.89 -22.31 12.54
N TRP A 880 -20.16 -23.52 13.01
CA TRP A 880 -20.90 -24.53 12.25
C TRP A 880 -22.37 -24.19 12.03
N ARG A 881 -22.91 -23.14 12.66
CA ARG A 881 -24.30 -22.71 12.46
C ARG A 881 -24.48 -21.78 11.25
N HIS A 882 -23.40 -21.41 10.57
CA HIS A 882 -23.39 -20.38 9.54
C HIS A 882 -22.90 -20.91 8.20
N ARG A 883 -23.55 -20.48 7.11
CA ARG A 883 -23.20 -20.92 5.75
C ARG A 883 -21.85 -20.37 5.26
N HIS A 884 -21.45 -19.17 5.69
CA HIS A 884 -20.31 -18.46 5.11
C HIS A 884 -19.26 -18.19 6.20
N LEU A 885 -18.13 -18.90 6.12
CA LEU A 885 -17.00 -18.78 7.05
C LEU A 885 -15.81 -18.10 6.37
N VAL A 886 -15.23 -17.11 7.03
CA VAL A 886 -14.06 -16.38 6.49
C VAL A 886 -12.80 -16.80 7.22
N ASP A 887 -11.80 -17.26 6.49
CA ASP A 887 -10.45 -17.55 6.97
C ASP A 887 -9.49 -16.43 6.56
N LEU A 888 -8.72 -15.93 7.52
CA LEU A 888 -7.80 -14.81 7.37
C LEU A 888 -6.50 -15.11 8.11
N ASP A 889 -5.37 -14.84 7.46
CA ASP A 889 -4.06 -14.90 8.10
C ASP A 889 -3.99 -14.03 9.37
N GLY A 890 -3.12 -14.43 10.29
CA GLY A 890 -2.69 -13.64 11.43
C GLY A 890 -1.25 -13.15 11.19
N ALA A 891 -0.40 -13.21 12.22
CA ALA A 891 1.04 -13.01 12.04
C ALA A 891 1.67 -14.08 11.11
N GLY A 892 1.06 -15.27 11.08
CA GLY A 892 1.32 -16.33 10.11
C GLY A 892 0.01 -16.92 9.58
N PHE A 893 0.06 -18.18 9.14
CA PHE A 893 -1.13 -18.87 8.64
C PHE A 893 -2.24 -19.04 9.70
N SER A 894 -3.49 -19.15 9.25
CA SER A 894 -4.63 -19.43 10.14
C SER A 894 -4.76 -20.93 10.44
N GLY A 895 -4.60 -21.30 11.72
CA GLY A 895 -4.84 -22.69 12.18
C GLY A 895 -6.30 -23.15 12.07
N ARG A 896 -7.25 -22.26 11.76
CA ARG A 896 -8.69 -22.55 11.63
C ARG A 896 -9.08 -23.07 10.24
N PHE A 897 -8.21 -22.89 9.24
CA PHE A 897 -8.55 -23.20 7.86
C PHE A 897 -8.90 -24.68 7.66
N LEU A 898 -8.08 -25.61 8.17
CA LEU A 898 -8.34 -27.05 8.01
C LEU A 898 -9.67 -27.50 8.65
N PRO A 899 -9.98 -27.15 9.92
CA PRO A 899 -11.30 -27.44 10.50
C PRO A 899 -12.46 -26.82 9.72
N PHE A 900 -12.29 -25.63 9.15
CA PHE A 900 -13.35 -25.01 8.34
C PHE A 900 -13.65 -25.82 7.09
N LEU A 901 -12.64 -26.41 6.44
CA LEU A 901 -12.83 -27.30 5.29
C LEU A 901 -13.58 -28.59 5.66
N GLU A 902 -13.52 -29.05 6.91
CA GLU A 902 -14.24 -30.24 7.38
C GLU A 902 -15.74 -29.99 7.68
N SER A 903 -16.12 -28.71 7.82
CA SER A 903 -17.49 -28.32 8.10
C SER A 903 -18.39 -28.39 6.86
N ARG A 904 -19.71 -28.41 7.06
CA ARG A 904 -20.70 -28.25 5.97
C ARG A 904 -20.89 -26.79 5.57
N SER A 905 -19.89 -25.92 5.74
CA SER A 905 -19.96 -24.48 5.47
C SER A 905 -19.05 -24.06 4.32
N LEU A 906 -19.41 -23.00 3.61
CA LEU A 906 -18.61 -22.46 2.51
C LEU A 906 -17.51 -21.56 3.09
N VAL A 907 -16.26 -21.90 2.78
CA VAL A 907 -15.07 -21.19 3.29
C VAL A 907 -14.59 -20.17 2.27
N TYR A 908 -14.35 -18.94 2.74
CA TYR A 908 -13.73 -17.85 2.00
C TYR A 908 -12.33 -17.62 2.58
N ARG A 909 -11.27 -17.63 1.77
CA ARG A 909 -9.89 -17.52 2.28
C ARG A 909 -9.17 -16.31 1.69
N ALA A 910 -8.68 -15.41 2.55
CA ALA A 910 -7.70 -14.39 2.19
C ALA A 910 -6.39 -14.64 2.96
N ALA A 911 -5.34 -15.03 2.23
CA ALA A 911 -4.08 -15.44 2.84
C ALA A 911 -2.88 -15.11 1.93
N ALA A 912 -1.86 -14.48 2.52
CA ALA A 912 -0.53 -14.28 1.93
C ALA A 912 0.36 -15.51 2.16
N PHE A 913 0.20 -16.16 3.32
CA PHE A 913 0.99 -17.31 3.71
C PHE A 913 0.58 -18.57 2.92
N ARG A 914 1.58 -19.36 2.55
CA ARG A 914 1.50 -20.66 1.89
C ARG A 914 2.00 -21.73 2.85
N THR A 915 1.41 -22.91 2.74
CA THR A 915 1.59 -24.03 3.68
C THR A 915 1.75 -25.35 2.92
N TRP A 916 1.97 -26.45 3.64
CA TRP A 916 2.20 -27.78 3.03
C TRP A 916 1.03 -28.30 2.16
N TYR A 917 -0.19 -27.78 2.33
CA TYR A 917 -1.38 -28.27 1.64
C TYR A 917 -1.79 -27.47 0.40
N GLU A 918 -1.02 -26.45 -0.02
CA GLU A 918 -1.39 -25.56 -1.14
C GLU A 918 -1.56 -26.30 -2.48
N GLU A 919 -0.77 -27.34 -2.73
CA GLU A 919 -0.90 -28.16 -3.96
C GLU A 919 -2.15 -29.04 -3.95
N ARG A 920 -2.68 -29.34 -2.76
CA ARG A 920 -3.74 -30.34 -2.54
C ARG A 920 -5.10 -29.70 -2.38
N VAL A 921 -5.16 -28.44 -1.91
CA VAL A 921 -6.42 -27.73 -1.63
C VAL A 921 -6.65 -26.67 -2.70
N HIS A 922 -7.47 -27.02 -3.69
CA HIS A 922 -7.72 -26.17 -4.84
C HIS A 922 -8.77 -25.05 -4.61
N PRO A 923 -8.47 -23.81 -5.03
CA PRO A 923 -9.44 -22.70 -5.03
C PRO A 923 -10.60 -22.98 -5.98
N TRP A 924 -11.77 -22.37 -5.72
CA TRP A 924 -13.03 -22.55 -6.46
C TRP A 924 -13.61 -23.97 -6.47
N ARG A 925 -12.91 -24.94 -5.87
CA ARG A 925 -13.41 -26.29 -5.60
C ARG A 925 -13.65 -26.54 -4.12
N HIS A 926 -12.63 -26.30 -3.29
CA HIS A 926 -12.71 -26.57 -1.84
C HIS A 926 -12.98 -25.29 -1.03
N TYR A 927 -12.69 -24.11 -1.58
CA TYR A 927 -12.94 -22.83 -0.94
C TYR A 927 -13.05 -21.71 -1.98
N VAL A 928 -13.56 -20.55 -1.58
CA VAL A 928 -13.62 -19.32 -2.38
C VAL A 928 -12.36 -18.48 -2.09
N PRO A 929 -11.46 -18.26 -3.06
CA PRO A 929 -10.29 -17.40 -2.86
C PRO A 929 -10.69 -15.92 -2.81
N VAL A 930 -10.11 -15.18 -1.87
CA VAL A 930 -10.36 -13.76 -1.61
C VAL A 930 -9.03 -13.00 -1.63
N ASP A 931 -9.02 -11.84 -2.27
CA ASP A 931 -7.85 -10.97 -2.34
C ASP A 931 -7.58 -10.26 -1.00
N LEU A 932 -6.31 -9.98 -0.68
CA LEU A 932 -5.90 -9.22 0.52
C LEU A 932 -6.45 -7.78 0.55
N ARG A 933 -6.90 -7.25 -0.60
CA ARG A 933 -7.61 -5.96 -0.71
C ARG A 933 -9.05 -6.04 -0.22
N LEU A 934 -9.59 -7.24 0.05
CA LEU A 934 -10.95 -7.47 0.54
C LEU A 934 -11.98 -6.73 -0.33
N GLY A 935 -12.85 -5.91 0.27
CA GLY A 935 -13.81 -5.08 -0.47
C GLY A 935 -14.63 -5.92 -1.45
N ARG A 936 -14.63 -5.52 -2.73
CA ARG A 936 -15.37 -6.22 -3.80
C ARG A 936 -14.96 -7.69 -3.95
N TRP A 937 -13.69 -8.04 -3.76
CA TRP A 937 -13.19 -9.42 -3.88
C TRP A 937 -13.73 -10.37 -2.80
N LEU A 938 -14.29 -9.83 -1.70
CA LEU A 938 -15.00 -10.60 -0.68
C LEU A 938 -16.51 -10.49 -0.86
N TRP A 939 -17.03 -9.27 -0.99
CA TRP A 939 -18.47 -9.04 -0.91
C TRP A 939 -19.23 -9.41 -2.19
N ASP A 940 -18.58 -9.35 -3.36
CA ASP A 940 -19.17 -9.81 -4.63
C ASP A 940 -19.44 -11.33 -4.61
N PRO A 941 -18.46 -12.21 -4.31
CA PRO A 941 -18.75 -13.64 -4.21
C PRO A 941 -19.68 -13.98 -3.05
N VAL A 942 -19.59 -13.30 -1.90
CA VAL A 942 -20.58 -13.48 -0.81
C VAL A 942 -22.00 -13.17 -1.29
N ALA A 943 -22.19 -12.07 -2.05
CA ALA A 943 -23.50 -11.71 -2.58
C ALA A 943 -24.04 -12.79 -3.55
N PHE A 944 -23.17 -13.38 -4.38
CA PHE A 944 -23.55 -14.47 -5.28
C PHE A 944 -23.98 -15.74 -4.53
N PHE A 945 -23.16 -16.23 -3.61
CA PHE A 945 -23.44 -17.48 -2.88
C PHE A 945 -24.57 -17.33 -1.85
N ALA A 946 -24.88 -16.10 -1.43
CA ALA A 946 -25.95 -15.81 -0.49
C ALA A 946 -27.30 -15.50 -1.13
N ASP A 947 -27.39 -15.22 -2.45
CA ASP A 947 -28.66 -14.87 -3.11
C ASP A 947 -29.58 -16.10 -3.25
N PRO A 948 -30.69 -16.18 -2.50
CA PRO A 948 -31.58 -17.34 -2.53
C PRO A 948 -32.36 -17.48 -3.84
N ARG A 949 -32.34 -16.47 -4.72
CA ARG A 949 -32.99 -16.50 -6.03
C ARG A 949 -32.04 -16.98 -7.14
N GLY A 950 -30.75 -17.01 -6.87
CA GLY A 950 -29.71 -17.42 -7.81
C GLY A 950 -29.28 -18.87 -7.62
N PRO A 951 -28.40 -19.38 -8.49
CA PRO A 951 -27.83 -20.72 -8.35
C PRO A 951 -26.76 -20.81 -7.25
N GLY A 952 -26.30 -19.66 -6.72
CA GLY A 952 -25.18 -19.56 -5.78
C GLY A 952 -25.29 -20.47 -4.55
N PRO A 953 -26.41 -20.48 -3.79
CA PRO A 953 -26.52 -21.29 -2.58
C PRO A 953 -26.34 -22.80 -2.81
N ALA A 954 -26.85 -23.34 -3.92
CA ALA A 954 -26.71 -24.77 -4.24
C ALA A 954 -25.26 -25.11 -4.62
N ILE A 955 -24.61 -24.23 -5.38
CA ILE A 955 -23.18 -24.37 -5.73
C ILE A 955 -22.31 -24.26 -4.47
N GLY A 956 -22.64 -23.33 -3.56
CA GLY A 956 -21.94 -23.15 -2.30
C GLY A 956 -22.03 -24.39 -1.39
N GLU A 957 -23.21 -25.01 -1.31
CA GLU A 957 -23.41 -26.28 -0.61
C GLU A 957 -22.56 -27.40 -1.21
N GLU A 958 -22.59 -27.55 -2.53
CA GLU A 958 -21.79 -28.56 -3.25
C GLU A 958 -20.28 -28.37 -3.01
N MET A 959 -19.80 -27.13 -3.06
CA MET A 959 -18.40 -26.81 -2.75
C MET A 959 -18.04 -27.15 -1.30
N ALA A 960 -18.89 -26.81 -0.33
CA ALA A 960 -18.67 -27.12 1.08
C ALA A 960 -18.58 -28.64 1.32
N LEU A 961 -19.50 -29.41 0.75
CA LEU A 961 -19.49 -30.88 0.88
C LEU A 961 -18.27 -31.51 0.20
N ARG A 962 -17.88 -31.04 -0.99
CA ARG A 962 -16.66 -31.49 -1.66
C ARG A 962 -15.40 -31.18 -0.87
N SER A 963 -15.34 -30.00 -0.27
CA SER A 963 -14.25 -29.57 0.61
C SER A 963 -14.09 -30.54 1.77
N ARG A 964 -15.19 -30.84 2.45
CA ARG A 964 -15.26 -31.78 3.57
C ARG A 964 -14.84 -33.19 3.18
N ASP A 965 -15.37 -33.72 2.07
CA ASP A 965 -15.02 -35.05 1.58
C ASP A 965 -13.54 -35.16 1.19
N TRP A 966 -12.93 -34.07 0.74
CA TRP A 966 -11.50 -34.03 0.41
C TRP A 966 -10.63 -33.88 1.66
N ALA A 967 -10.97 -32.98 2.58
CA ALA A 967 -10.24 -32.76 3.83
C ALA A 967 -10.11 -34.07 4.63
N ARG A 968 -11.19 -34.84 4.71
CA ARG A 968 -11.22 -36.16 5.38
C ARG A 968 -10.42 -37.26 4.70
N ARG A 969 -9.90 -37.01 3.50
CA ARG A 969 -9.11 -37.99 2.74
C ARG A 969 -7.67 -37.57 2.52
N ALA A 970 -7.38 -36.28 2.42
CA ALA A 970 -6.08 -35.77 1.98
C ALA A 970 -5.39 -34.83 2.99
N LEU A 971 -6.05 -34.45 4.09
CA LEU A 971 -5.56 -33.51 5.10
C LEU A 971 -5.54 -34.11 6.52
N ARG A 972 -5.63 -35.44 6.65
CA ARG A 972 -5.65 -36.14 7.94
C ARG A 972 -4.28 -36.04 8.62
N PRO A 973 -4.18 -36.31 9.94
CA PRO A 973 -2.90 -36.51 10.62
C PRO A 973 -2.01 -37.53 9.89
N ALA A 974 -2.59 -38.60 9.35
CA ALA A 974 -1.88 -39.58 8.54
C ALA A 974 -1.29 -38.98 7.23
N ASP A 975 -1.99 -38.05 6.57
CA ASP A 975 -1.49 -37.40 5.36
C ASP A 975 -0.35 -36.41 5.69
N MET A 976 -0.38 -35.81 6.89
CA MET A 976 0.73 -35.01 7.41
C MET A 976 1.97 -35.89 7.66
N GLU A 977 1.80 -37.08 8.24
CA GLU A 977 2.89 -38.05 8.44
C GLU A 977 3.48 -38.52 7.09
N VAL A 978 2.65 -38.82 6.10
CA VAL A 978 3.09 -39.21 4.74
C VAL A 978 3.90 -38.08 4.08
N TYR A 979 3.46 -36.83 4.20
CA TYR A 979 4.18 -35.66 3.68
C TYR A 979 5.50 -35.47 4.42
N MET A 980 5.49 -35.52 5.75
CA MET A 980 6.68 -35.33 6.58
C MET A 980 7.72 -36.44 6.35
N PHE A 981 7.27 -37.69 6.16
CA PHE A 981 8.17 -38.79 5.83
C PHE A 981 8.84 -38.56 4.47
N ARG A 982 8.09 -38.14 3.45
CA ARG A 982 8.68 -37.80 2.15
C ARG A 982 9.69 -36.68 2.29
N LEU A 983 9.32 -35.60 2.97
CA LEU A 983 10.17 -34.42 3.19
C LEU A 983 11.50 -34.81 3.85
N LEU A 984 11.47 -35.62 4.91
CA LEU A 984 12.68 -35.99 5.64
C LEU A 984 13.56 -37.01 4.91
N LEU A 985 13.01 -37.84 4.02
CA LEU A 985 13.83 -38.66 3.12
C LEU A 985 14.58 -37.81 2.09
N GLU A 986 13.89 -36.83 1.49
CA GLU A 986 14.52 -35.89 0.56
C GLU A 986 15.58 -35.03 1.26
N TRP A 987 15.26 -34.52 2.47
CA TRP A 987 16.20 -33.76 3.28
C TRP A 987 17.41 -34.59 3.69
N GLY A 988 17.21 -35.84 4.09
CA GLY A 988 18.28 -36.78 4.41
C GLY A 988 19.25 -37.00 3.26
N ARG A 989 18.75 -37.00 2.02
CA ARG A 989 19.62 -36.98 0.84
C ARG A 989 20.33 -35.64 0.66
N VAL A 990 19.64 -34.50 0.79
CA VAL A 990 20.24 -33.16 0.61
C VAL A 990 21.46 -32.94 1.51
N VAL A 991 21.42 -33.46 2.75
CA VAL A 991 22.49 -33.32 3.74
C VAL A 991 23.51 -34.46 3.74
N ASP A 992 23.43 -35.44 2.84
CA ASP A 992 24.45 -36.50 2.71
C ASP A 992 25.55 -36.07 1.71
N ASP A 993 26.82 -36.32 2.06
CA ASP A 993 27.97 -35.96 1.22
C ASP A 993 27.98 -36.73 -0.12
N ARG A 994 27.22 -37.82 -0.23
CA ARG A 994 27.06 -38.66 -1.42
C ARG A 994 25.80 -38.32 -2.22
N ARG A 995 25.08 -37.23 -1.91
CA ARG A 995 23.79 -36.87 -2.53
C ARG A 995 23.75 -36.90 -4.06
N GLU A 996 24.87 -36.60 -4.70
CA GLU A 996 25.01 -36.56 -6.17
C GLU A 996 25.24 -37.93 -6.81
N ARG A 997 25.28 -39.00 -6.01
CA ARG A 997 25.35 -40.39 -6.46
C ARG A 997 24.46 -41.29 -5.61
N MET A 998 23.43 -40.72 -4.98
CA MET A 998 22.53 -41.43 -4.07
C MET A 998 21.12 -41.49 -4.62
N GLY A 999 20.52 -42.67 -4.57
CA GLY A 999 19.14 -42.88 -5.01
C GLY A 999 18.64 -44.31 -4.84
N PHE A 1000 17.32 -44.46 -4.84
CA PHE A 1000 16.64 -45.74 -4.83
C PHE A 1000 16.70 -46.41 -6.20
N VAL A 1001 17.04 -47.69 -6.21
CA VAL A 1001 17.07 -48.55 -7.39
C VAL A 1001 16.11 -49.71 -7.15
N LEU A 1002 15.25 -49.99 -8.12
CA LEU A 1002 14.31 -51.11 -8.04
C LEU A 1002 15.08 -52.44 -7.87
N PRO A 1003 14.58 -53.36 -7.03
CA PRO A 1003 15.14 -54.71 -6.95
C PRO A 1003 15.10 -55.38 -8.34
N PRO A 1004 16.12 -56.14 -8.74
CA PRO A 1004 16.07 -56.90 -9.97
C PRO A 1004 14.86 -57.84 -9.92
N ALA A 1005 14.05 -57.86 -10.99
CA ALA A 1005 12.89 -58.75 -11.08
C ALA A 1005 13.36 -60.18 -10.83
N SER A 1006 12.97 -60.76 -9.69
CA SER A 1006 13.27 -62.14 -9.38
C SER A 1006 12.68 -62.99 -10.49
N ALA A 1007 13.53 -63.67 -11.27
CA ALA A 1007 13.09 -64.71 -12.18
C ALA A 1007 12.14 -65.61 -11.38
N SER A 1008 10.87 -65.65 -11.79
CA SER A 1008 9.85 -66.49 -11.18
C SER A 1008 10.38 -67.92 -11.14
N SER A 1009 10.86 -68.35 -9.98
CA SER A 1009 11.10 -69.75 -9.73
C SER A 1009 9.74 -70.42 -9.78
N THR A 1010 9.51 -71.15 -10.87
CA THR A 1010 8.48 -72.17 -11.00
C THR A 1010 8.63 -73.17 -9.86
N SER A 1011 8.03 -72.88 -8.70
CA SER A 1011 7.73 -73.94 -7.73
C SER A 1011 6.48 -74.64 -8.22
N ALA A 1012 6.69 -75.78 -8.89
CA ALA A 1012 5.65 -76.76 -9.12
C ALA A 1012 4.89 -77.01 -7.81
N ALA A 1013 3.57 -76.89 -7.86
CA ALA A 1013 2.70 -77.32 -6.79
C ALA A 1013 2.94 -78.81 -6.52
N PRO A 1014 3.13 -79.25 -5.26
CA PRO A 1014 3.00 -80.65 -4.94
C PRO A 1014 1.52 -81.00 -5.02
N SER A 1015 1.19 -81.95 -5.88
CA SER A 1015 -0.07 -82.68 -5.84
C SER A 1015 -0.25 -83.30 -4.46
N PHE A 1016 -1.26 -82.85 -3.70
CA PHE A 1016 -2.27 -83.67 -3.02
C PHE A 1016 -3.36 -82.79 -2.40
#